data_AF-A0A954IUH0-F1
#
_entry.id   AF-A0A954IUH0-F1
#
_cell.length_a   1.000
_cell.length_b   1.000
_cell.length_c   1.000
_cell.angle_alpha   90.00
_cell.angle_beta   90.00
_cell.angle_gamma   90.00
#
_symmetry.space_group_name_H-M   'P 1'
#
loop_
_entity.id
_entity.type
_entity.pdbx_description
1 polymer ?
#
loop_
_entity_poly.entity_id
_entity_poly.type
_entity_poly.pdbx_seq_one_letter_code
_entity_poly.pdbx_strand_id
1 'polypeptide(L)'
;MNTNVPSIIKKYLGFSRYVNLLKSTGQSLRTQGLRKTRRRIVDKVQRKFGLASPAALELRHLMGDPSPEAIADQADWSAKPGYRPTMHLALPASGQSIKCLRKTVQSVKSQTYPHWVLKILCPSHANPKVLKTLQRLKRTDGRIQLIPVDSERPSQQLLNTAIDNTEESYFGSIQEGDTLRFDALFHVAQNLEHNPRLDVIYTDESHIPMNGKYPEHIMLKPDWSPEMLLGYNYLGSLCMVRQTVLHELGGFHPAYQEAQEWDLALRLMESGCHFKRVPHCCYFRRTDNANIPHGTATEPTSAHYRAALKSHLNRQELEAEVESQDNGVQRIRWNLSEEPRVSVIIPNKNSPELIQSLFDDLQNNTDYSDIEIIIVDNLSTDSIVRKFYSEQMEAGQIKVVPFDKEFNYSAACNAGVRVATGELLLFLNNDMRVRNPGWLTELVGWSLRPEVGIVGSKLIYPNGHIQHVGVVLGLHFATHIYHKATPSEWGVMGTINSYKNYMAVTGACQMVRRELFNDLGGYDENYRLVGSDIALCLKARQQGFRTVYTPYASLVHYEEYSRGRSIPIEDMERLASEIRDIKLHEDPYLHPNLNAKEFQPCLRGPRDIAPKEMLQQQLDSYNPTADQLTKIDWFDDEAIRDELAELDVSFAPPTYSPSRVAEDVNAAAGFILHVLRKRNDIRKRFPLALSEGKHGAFCKWLCSEGLEQFRVPTHAGKTIRAAFDQHPGLKICQLYGFRPDLRAAYPAAFLPTGHRAFLHWLLIKGRQEYQFRDEEIWWFFLEAAEDPAREFEFTYHIQQDWQRNFPAASTAFGRDRILSWLKRRHRLDNQVIEDIQSRTNTITIEDIRVAYWSLPFWRSKFPSAFREEMATLDLVNWLRTEHCTMPIPEVPLSCSMDQPVHQKLGMNVLAHFCYPSGLQQSAWSLVRSLEMERIPVSLRDIPAHYHMYDF
;
A
#
# COMPACT_ATOMS: atom_id res chain seq x y z
N MET A 1 9.15 3.65 17.45
CA MET A 1 9.66 4.64 18.43
C MET A 1 9.90 3.99 19.80
N ASN A 2 11.16 3.90 20.24
CA ASN A 2 11.52 3.52 21.61
C ASN A 2 11.83 4.79 22.43
N THR A 3 10.81 5.56 22.81
CA THR A 3 11.04 6.68 23.74
C THR A 3 11.25 6.11 25.15
N ASN A 4 12.41 6.37 25.72
CA ASN A 4 12.87 5.89 27.01
C ASN A 4 12.09 6.59 28.17
N VAL A 5 10.82 6.18 28.36
CA VAL A 5 9.89 6.63 29.41
C VAL A 5 10.51 6.70 30.83
N PRO A 6 11.43 5.79 31.25
CA PRO A 6 12.06 5.89 32.57
C PRO A 6 12.82 7.20 32.79
N SER A 7 13.46 7.75 31.76
CA SER A 7 14.28 8.97 31.89
C SER A 7 13.45 10.22 32.20
N ILE A 8 12.27 10.34 31.57
CA ILE A 8 11.35 11.46 31.76
C ILE A 8 10.66 11.36 33.13
N ILE A 9 10.23 10.16 33.54
CA ILE A 9 9.56 9.95 34.83
C ILE A 9 10.54 10.14 36.00
N LYS A 10 11.80 9.72 35.88
CA LYS A 10 12.84 9.92 36.91
C LYS A 10 13.23 11.40 37.08
N LYS A 11 13.11 12.21 36.03
CA LYS A 11 13.41 13.65 36.05
C LYS A 11 12.37 14.46 36.85
N TYR A 12 11.12 13.99 36.93
CA TYR A 12 10.02 14.72 37.60
C TYR A 12 9.55 14.11 38.94
N LEU A 13 9.85 12.84 39.21
CA LEU A 13 9.50 12.16 40.46
C LEU A 13 10.77 11.74 41.20
N GLY A 14 11.00 12.33 42.38
CA GLY A 14 12.04 11.87 43.31
C GLY A 14 11.91 10.37 43.62
N PHE A 15 13.05 9.71 43.83
CA PHE A 15 13.18 8.24 43.90
C PHE A 15 12.18 7.55 44.84
N SER A 16 11.87 8.15 45.99
CA SER A 16 10.92 7.56 46.96
C SER A 16 9.46 7.52 46.46
N ARG A 17 9.03 8.51 45.67
CA ARG A 17 7.67 8.57 45.10
C ARG A 17 7.49 7.58 43.96
N TYR A 18 8.55 7.32 43.19
CA TYR A 18 8.58 6.29 42.15
C TYR A 18 8.40 4.88 42.73
N VAL A 19 9.09 4.59 43.85
CA VAL A 19 8.99 3.30 44.54
C VAL A 19 7.60 3.06 45.15
N ASN A 20 6.99 4.09 45.75
CA ASN A 20 5.63 3.97 46.30
C ASN A 20 4.56 3.78 45.21
N LEU A 21 4.73 4.38 44.03
CA LEU A 21 3.84 4.20 42.89
C LEU A 21 3.88 2.74 42.38
N LEU A 22 5.09 2.15 42.29
CA LEU A 22 5.30 0.75 41.91
C LEU A 22 4.65 -0.23 42.89
N LYS A 23 4.75 0.03 44.21
CA LYS A 23 4.10 -0.77 45.26
C LYS A 23 2.57 -0.77 45.13
N SER A 24 1.95 0.36 44.77
CA SER A 24 0.50 0.47 44.59
C SER A 24 -0.06 -0.25 43.36
N THR A 25 0.80 -0.72 42.45
CA THR A 25 0.42 -1.36 41.18
C THR A 25 0.74 -2.87 41.11
N GLY A 26 1.33 -3.44 42.17
CA GLY A 26 1.78 -4.84 42.20
C GLY A 26 0.69 -5.88 41.92
N GLN A 27 -0.57 -5.57 42.24
CA GLN A 27 -1.71 -6.47 41.99
C GLN A 27 -2.08 -6.59 40.50
N SER A 28 -1.84 -5.54 39.70
CA SER A 28 -2.12 -5.50 38.26
C SER A 28 -1.01 -6.18 37.43
N LEU A 29 0.21 -6.22 37.98
CA LEU A 29 1.38 -6.85 37.35
C LEU A 29 1.26 -8.38 37.34
N ARG A 30 0.60 -8.95 38.38
CA ARG A 30 0.31 -10.38 38.50
C ARG A 30 -0.81 -10.89 37.59
N THR A 31 -1.69 -10.02 37.10
CA THR A 31 -2.91 -10.42 36.37
C THR A 31 -2.92 -10.01 34.89
N GLN A 32 -2.16 -8.98 34.48
CA GLN A 32 -2.32 -8.37 33.15
C GLN A 32 -1.01 -8.10 32.38
N GLY A 33 0.14 -8.49 32.94
CA GLY A 33 1.45 -8.38 32.31
C GLY A 33 2.09 -6.97 32.32
N LEU A 34 3.42 -6.93 32.12
CA LEU A 34 4.27 -5.74 32.24
C LEU A 34 3.85 -4.56 31.34
N ARG A 35 3.42 -4.84 30.11
CA ARG A 35 3.02 -3.81 29.12
C ARG A 35 1.78 -3.02 29.59
N LYS A 36 0.74 -3.70 30.06
CA LYS A 36 -0.49 -3.05 30.55
C LYS A 36 -0.26 -2.28 31.85
N THR A 37 0.56 -2.81 32.76
CA THR A 37 0.89 -2.08 34.00
C THR A 37 1.70 -0.82 33.74
N ARG A 38 2.64 -0.85 32.78
CA ARG A 38 3.44 0.32 32.36
C ARG A 38 2.56 1.42 31.77
N ARG A 39 1.59 1.06 30.92
CA ARG A 39 0.60 2.01 30.36
C ARG A 39 -0.21 2.69 31.46
N ARG A 40 -0.76 1.92 32.40
CA ARG A 40 -1.53 2.42 33.55
C ARG A 40 -0.75 3.39 34.45
N ILE A 41 0.55 3.15 34.65
CA ILE A 41 1.43 4.03 35.43
C ILE A 41 1.64 5.36 34.69
N VAL A 42 1.92 5.31 33.39
CA VAL A 42 2.06 6.51 32.55
C VAL A 42 0.77 7.33 32.56
N ASP A 43 -0.39 6.68 32.40
CA ASP A 43 -1.70 7.33 32.43
C ASP A 43 -1.99 8.00 33.79
N LYS A 44 -1.66 7.34 34.90
CA LYS A 44 -1.81 7.91 36.26
C LYS A 44 -0.92 9.13 36.48
N VAL A 45 0.33 9.10 35.99
CA VAL A 45 1.27 10.21 36.09
C VAL A 45 0.81 11.38 35.21
N GLN A 46 0.38 11.10 33.97
CA GLN A 46 -0.11 12.12 33.04
C GLN A 46 -1.35 12.84 33.58
N ARG A 47 -2.34 12.11 34.10
CA ARG A 47 -3.53 12.70 34.74
C ARG A 47 -3.19 13.53 35.99
N LYS A 48 -2.25 13.07 36.81
CA LYS A 48 -1.87 13.77 38.06
C LYS A 48 -1.10 15.07 37.82
N PHE A 49 -0.35 15.17 36.73
CA PHE A 49 0.49 16.33 36.41
C PHE A 49 0.01 17.17 35.21
N GLY A 50 -1.13 16.82 34.61
CA GLY A 50 -1.70 17.57 33.47
C GLY A 50 -0.85 17.52 32.19
N LEU A 51 0.01 16.51 32.05
CA LEU A 51 0.85 16.30 30.86
C LEU A 51 0.01 15.68 29.74
N ALA A 52 0.17 16.16 28.51
CA ALA A 52 -0.48 15.58 27.34
C ALA A 52 -0.05 14.11 27.15
N SER A 53 -1.01 13.22 26.85
CA SER A 53 -0.70 11.85 26.45
C SER A 53 0.04 11.84 25.09
N PRO A 54 0.76 10.76 24.72
CA PRO A 54 1.38 10.64 23.40
C PRO A 54 0.34 10.83 22.28
N ALA A 55 -0.85 10.25 22.44
CA ALA A 55 -1.99 10.47 21.53
C ALA A 55 -2.39 11.95 21.46
N ALA A 56 -2.45 12.66 22.59
CA ALA A 56 -2.74 14.09 22.60
C ALA A 56 -1.64 14.94 21.93
N LEU A 57 -0.37 14.52 21.97
CA LEU A 57 0.73 15.19 21.27
C LEU A 57 0.68 14.95 19.76
N GLU A 58 0.45 13.71 19.33
CA GLU A 58 0.23 13.35 17.92
C GLU A 58 -0.97 14.10 17.35
N LEU A 59 -2.09 14.14 18.08
CA LEU A 59 -3.26 14.91 17.72
C LEU A 59 -2.95 16.41 17.63
N ARG A 60 -2.20 16.97 18.59
CA ARG A 60 -1.84 18.39 18.53
C ARG A 60 -0.96 18.72 17.32
N HIS A 61 -0.09 17.82 16.91
CA HIS A 61 0.68 17.97 15.68
C HIS A 61 -0.20 17.88 14.44
N LEU A 62 -1.08 16.88 14.38
CA LEU A 62 -2.03 16.70 13.28
C LEU A 62 -2.97 17.90 13.13
N MET A 63 -3.43 18.42 14.25
CA MET A 63 -4.36 19.52 14.34
C MET A 63 -3.65 20.88 14.45
N GLY A 64 -2.36 21.01 14.10
CA GLY A 64 -1.57 22.23 14.32
C GLY A 64 -2.36 23.53 14.15
N ASP A 65 -2.15 24.48 15.05
CA ASP A 65 -2.77 25.81 14.95
C ASP A 65 -2.27 26.45 13.63
N PRO A 66 -3.15 26.99 12.77
CA PRO A 66 -2.72 27.62 11.54
C PRO A 66 -1.85 28.82 11.86
N SER A 67 -0.94 29.10 10.93
CA SER A 67 -0.15 30.32 11.00
C SER A 67 -1.07 31.55 11.00
N PRO A 68 -0.64 32.67 11.60
CA PRO A 68 -1.35 33.94 11.46
C PRO A 68 -1.63 34.33 10.00
N GLU A 69 -0.73 33.94 9.09
CA GLU A 69 -0.89 34.09 7.64
C GLU A 69 -2.06 33.26 7.10
N ALA A 70 -2.14 31.97 7.43
CA ALA A 70 -3.28 31.14 7.01
C ALA A 70 -4.62 31.64 7.58
N ILE A 71 -4.64 32.22 8.79
CA ILE A 71 -5.84 32.88 9.34
C ILE A 71 -6.21 34.11 8.52
N ALA A 72 -5.23 34.93 8.11
CA ALA A 72 -5.47 36.08 7.25
C ALA A 72 -5.98 35.66 5.87
N ASP A 73 -5.38 34.63 5.26
CA ASP A 73 -5.82 34.08 3.98
C ASP A 73 -7.27 33.58 4.03
N GLN A 74 -7.66 32.92 5.12
CA GLN A 74 -9.04 32.48 5.34
C GLN A 74 -10.01 33.65 5.44
N ALA A 75 -9.62 34.72 6.15
CA ALA A 75 -10.43 35.94 6.27
C ALA A 75 -10.57 36.65 4.92
N ASP A 76 -9.47 36.77 4.16
CA ASP A 76 -9.46 37.37 2.83
C ASP A 76 -10.30 36.55 1.84
N TRP A 77 -10.20 35.22 1.86
CA TRP A 77 -11.06 34.34 1.06
C TRP A 77 -12.54 34.52 1.43
N SER A 78 -12.85 34.65 2.73
CA SER A 78 -14.22 34.84 3.20
C SER A 78 -14.80 36.19 2.79
N ALA A 79 -13.97 37.22 2.61
CA ALA A 79 -14.40 38.55 2.18
C ALA A 79 -14.56 38.69 0.66
N LYS A 80 -13.95 37.80 -0.14
CA LYS A 80 -14.07 37.82 -1.61
C LYS A 80 -15.48 37.40 -2.07
N PRO A 81 -16.00 37.98 -3.17
CA PRO A 81 -17.24 37.51 -3.78
C PRO A 81 -17.12 36.04 -4.23
N GLY A 82 -18.15 35.25 -3.93
CA GLY A 82 -18.21 33.82 -4.25
C GLY A 82 -19.44 33.17 -3.60
N TYR A 83 -19.62 31.85 -3.79
CA TYR A 83 -20.67 31.11 -3.08
C TYR A 83 -20.31 31.03 -1.59
N ARG A 84 -21.07 31.74 -0.74
CA ARG A 84 -20.82 31.89 0.71
C ARG A 84 -22.09 31.49 1.49
N PRO A 85 -22.41 30.19 1.54
CA PRO A 85 -23.64 29.73 2.18
C PRO A 85 -23.62 30.05 3.69
N THR A 86 -24.80 30.33 4.23
CA THR A 86 -24.93 30.63 5.67
C THR A 86 -25.01 29.34 6.48
N MET A 87 -24.19 29.22 7.52
CA MET A 87 -24.14 28.06 8.41
C MET A 87 -25.04 28.30 9.63
N HIS A 88 -26.15 27.58 9.73
CA HIS A 88 -27.06 27.61 10.87
C HIS A 88 -26.68 26.50 11.85
N LEU A 89 -26.32 26.88 13.07
CA LEU A 89 -25.97 25.96 14.13
C LEU A 89 -27.04 25.99 15.22
N ALA A 90 -27.66 24.85 15.50
CA ALA A 90 -28.60 24.69 16.59
C ALA A 90 -27.88 24.20 17.86
N LEU A 91 -28.08 24.91 18.98
CA LEU A 91 -27.53 24.58 20.29
C LEU A 91 -28.66 24.41 21.31
N PRO A 92 -29.04 23.17 21.67
CA PRO A 92 -29.91 22.92 22.81
C PRO A 92 -29.22 23.31 24.12
N ALA A 93 -29.70 24.38 24.78
CA ALA A 93 -29.13 24.79 26.06
C ALA A 93 -29.76 23.99 27.20
N SER A 94 -28.97 23.13 27.85
CA SER A 94 -29.42 22.36 29.02
C SER A 94 -29.63 23.25 30.25
N GLY A 95 -28.90 24.38 30.30
CA GLY A 95 -28.89 25.29 31.45
C GLY A 95 -28.15 24.76 32.67
N GLN A 96 -27.42 23.65 32.54
CA GLN A 96 -26.70 23.02 33.65
C GLN A 96 -25.33 23.66 33.91
N SER A 97 -24.61 24.12 32.88
CA SER A 97 -23.27 24.68 33.03
C SER A 97 -23.04 25.94 32.18
N ILE A 98 -23.11 27.10 32.85
CA ILE A 98 -22.75 28.40 32.24
C ILE A 98 -21.33 28.38 31.65
N LYS A 99 -20.40 27.62 32.25
CA LYS A 99 -19.03 27.49 31.77
C LYS A 99 -18.99 26.74 30.44
N CYS A 100 -19.69 25.61 30.34
CA CYS A 100 -19.77 24.80 29.11
C CYS A 100 -20.44 25.60 27.98
N LEU A 101 -21.59 26.20 28.27
CA LEU A 101 -22.31 27.07 27.33
C LEU A 101 -21.42 28.19 26.77
N ARG A 102 -20.72 28.93 27.63
CA ARG A 102 -19.81 30.01 27.19
C ARG A 102 -18.68 29.49 26.32
N LYS A 103 -18.13 28.31 26.63
CA LYS A 103 -17.04 27.70 25.87
C LYS A 103 -17.50 27.35 24.46
N THR A 104 -18.66 26.71 24.31
CA THR A 104 -19.27 26.37 23.02
C THR A 104 -19.54 27.62 22.20
N VAL A 105 -20.26 28.61 22.76
CA VAL A 105 -20.59 29.86 22.07
C VAL A 105 -19.31 30.62 21.66
N GLN A 106 -18.30 30.67 22.52
CA GLN A 106 -17.03 31.32 22.18
C GLN A 106 -16.33 30.64 20.99
N SER A 107 -16.39 29.30 20.89
CA SER A 107 -15.79 28.57 19.76
C SER A 107 -16.48 28.84 18.42
N VAL A 108 -17.79 29.12 18.44
CA VAL A 108 -18.54 29.57 17.26
C VAL A 108 -18.23 31.03 16.93
N LYS A 109 -18.09 31.89 17.94
CA LYS A 109 -17.72 33.30 17.73
C LYS A 109 -16.33 33.49 17.13
N SER A 110 -15.42 32.57 17.41
CA SER A 110 -14.04 32.61 16.92
C SER A 110 -13.86 32.03 15.51
N GLN A 111 -14.94 31.67 14.82
CA GLN A 111 -14.82 31.13 13.46
C GLN A 111 -14.25 32.16 12.48
N THR A 112 -13.28 31.75 11.67
CA THR A 112 -12.69 32.59 10.61
C THR A 112 -13.67 32.86 9.47
N TYR A 113 -14.59 31.93 9.23
CA TYR A 113 -15.72 32.13 8.33
C TYR A 113 -16.84 32.92 9.03
N PRO A 114 -17.27 34.09 8.51
CA PRO A 114 -18.17 34.98 9.23
C PRO A 114 -19.66 34.69 9.02
N HIS A 115 -20.04 33.94 7.97
CA HIS A 115 -21.43 33.71 7.57
C HIS A 115 -22.05 32.53 8.35
N TRP A 116 -22.37 32.78 9.62
CA TRP A 116 -23.05 31.81 10.47
C TRP A 116 -24.14 32.46 11.31
N VAL A 117 -25.11 31.64 11.72
CA VAL A 117 -26.18 31.98 12.67
C VAL A 117 -26.19 30.92 13.76
N LEU A 118 -26.09 31.35 15.01
CA LEU A 118 -26.16 30.44 16.16
C LEU A 118 -27.55 30.54 16.81
N LYS A 119 -28.33 29.47 16.70
CA LYS A 119 -29.68 29.35 17.26
C LYS A 119 -29.61 28.59 18.58
N ILE A 120 -29.71 29.31 19.69
CA ILE A 120 -29.71 28.73 21.03
C ILE A 120 -31.15 28.44 21.44
N LEU A 121 -31.49 27.17 21.58
CA LEU A 121 -32.80 26.70 22.04
C LEU A 121 -32.83 26.82 23.56
N CYS A 122 -33.55 27.83 24.04
CA CYS A 122 -33.57 28.26 25.43
C CYS A 122 -34.80 27.69 26.13
N PRO A 123 -34.65 26.80 27.13
CA PRO A 123 -35.79 26.30 27.88
C PRO A 123 -36.48 27.45 28.62
N SER A 124 -37.80 27.55 28.48
CA SER A 124 -38.61 28.65 29.03
C SER A 124 -38.52 28.78 30.55
N HIS A 125 -38.18 27.69 31.24
CA HIS A 125 -37.98 27.61 32.69
C HIS A 125 -36.51 27.53 33.12
N ALA A 126 -35.56 27.87 32.25
CA ALA A 126 -34.14 27.83 32.58
C ALA A 126 -33.79 28.77 33.76
N ASN A 127 -32.74 28.41 34.50
CA ASN A 127 -32.25 29.17 35.66
C ASN A 127 -32.04 30.67 35.30
N PRO A 128 -32.47 31.63 36.15
CA PRO A 128 -32.31 33.06 35.88
C PRO A 128 -30.88 33.50 35.54
N LYS A 129 -29.86 32.84 36.11
CA LYS A 129 -28.43 33.10 35.79
C LYS A 129 -28.07 32.69 34.37
N VAL A 130 -28.66 31.60 33.87
CA VAL A 130 -28.48 31.11 32.50
C VAL A 130 -29.18 32.05 31.54
N LEU A 131 -30.43 32.41 31.79
CA LEU A 131 -31.19 33.39 30.98
C LEU A 131 -30.46 34.73 30.90
N LYS A 132 -29.96 35.26 32.01
CA LYS A 132 -29.15 36.49 32.03
C LYS A 132 -27.86 36.35 31.21
N THR A 133 -27.24 35.17 31.24
CA THR A 133 -26.05 34.90 30.42
C THR A 133 -26.40 34.83 28.93
N LEU A 134 -27.47 34.14 28.56
CA LEU A 134 -27.95 34.03 27.18
C LEU A 134 -28.31 35.41 26.60
N GLN A 135 -29.04 36.23 27.35
CA GLN A 135 -29.34 37.61 26.97
C GLN A 135 -28.07 38.44 26.78
N ARG A 136 -27.06 38.27 27.64
CA ARG A 136 -25.76 38.93 27.47
C ARG A 136 -25.07 38.45 26.20
N LEU A 137 -25.07 37.15 25.91
CA LEU A 137 -24.44 36.60 24.71
C LEU A 137 -25.09 37.15 23.43
N LYS A 138 -26.43 37.18 23.36
CA LYS A 138 -27.19 37.79 22.25
C LYS A 138 -26.81 39.27 22.03
N ARG A 139 -26.55 40.04 23.09
CA ARG A 139 -26.11 41.44 22.97
C ARG A 139 -24.66 41.59 22.46
N THR A 140 -23.83 40.56 22.58
CA THR A 140 -22.42 40.63 22.17
C THR A 140 -22.17 40.29 20.71
N ASP A 141 -23.12 39.67 20.03
CA ASP A 141 -23.00 39.28 18.61
C ASP A 141 -24.41 39.12 18.00
N GLY A 142 -24.71 39.89 16.96
CA GLY A 142 -26.04 39.91 16.33
C GLY A 142 -26.41 38.61 15.62
N ARG A 143 -25.43 37.74 15.34
CA ARG A 143 -25.64 36.41 14.74
C ARG A 143 -26.18 35.37 15.72
N ILE A 144 -26.26 35.71 17.02
CA ILE A 144 -26.79 34.82 18.06
C ILE A 144 -28.29 35.06 18.23
N GLN A 145 -29.07 34.03 17.93
CA GLN A 145 -30.52 34.01 18.08
C GLN A 145 -30.89 33.14 19.29
N LEU A 146 -31.84 33.62 20.10
CA LEU A 146 -32.40 32.87 21.22
C LEU A 146 -33.81 32.45 20.85
N ILE A 147 -34.06 31.14 20.80
CA ILE A 147 -35.37 30.57 20.48
C ILE A 147 -35.95 29.99 21.77
N PRO A 148 -37.02 30.59 22.34
CA PRO A 148 -37.66 30.02 23.53
C PRO A 148 -38.32 28.69 23.16
N VAL A 149 -38.06 27.67 23.96
CA VAL A 149 -38.64 26.34 23.77
C VAL A 149 -39.25 25.82 25.07
N ASP A 150 -40.22 24.93 24.92
CA ASP A 150 -40.79 24.18 26.03
C ASP A 150 -39.85 23.03 26.40
N SER A 151 -39.33 23.05 27.63
CA SER A 151 -38.39 22.04 28.13
C SER A 151 -38.99 20.65 28.28
N GLU A 152 -40.33 20.53 28.28
CA GLU A 152 -41.01 19.24 28.37
C GLU A 152 -40.99 18.48 27.04
N ARG A 153 -40.69 19.16 25.92
CA ARG A 153 -40.59 18.52 24.61
C ARG A 153 -39.28 17.72 24.48
N PRO A 154 -39.31 16.54 23.83
CA PRO A 154 -38.11 15.81 23.47
C PRO A 154 -37.14 16.68 22.64
N SER A 155 -35.82 16.51 22.85
CA SER A 155 -34.77 17.31 22.18
C SER A 155 -34.88 17.34 20.66
N GLN A 156 -35.48 16.30 20.07
CA GLN A 156 -35.79 16.12 18.66
C GLN A 156 -36.72 17.23 18.13
N GLN A 157 -37.81 17.46 18.85
CA GLN A 157 -38.78 18.50 18.50
C GLN A 157 -38.20 19.88 18.71
N LEU A 158 -37.24 20.03 19.63
CA LEU A 158 -36.52 21.27 19.84
C LEU A 158 -35.65 21.61 18.63
N LEU A 159 -34.88 20.65 18.10
CA LEU A 159 -34.03 20.87 16.92
C LEU A 159 -34.86 21.28 15.70
N ASN A 160 -36.04 20.70 15.50
CA ASN A 160 -36.93 21.08 14.41
C ASN A 160 -37.38 22.56 14.46
N THR A 161 -37.47 23.18 15.65
CA THR A 161 -37.79 24.62 15.76
C THR A 161 -36.68 25.53 15.25
N ALA A 162 -35.46 25.02 15.06
CA ALA A 162 -34.33 25.76 14.53
C ALA A 162 -34.10 25.55 13.03
N ILE A 163 -34.89 24.70 12.36
CA ILE A 163 -34.83 24.47 10.91
C ILE A 163 -35.62 25.60 10.24
N ASP A 164 -35.01 26.31 9.29
CA ASP A 164 -35.74 27.21 8.39
C ASP A 164 -35.87 26.57 7.00
N ASN A 165 -36.57 27.26 6.09
CA ASN A 165 -36.57 26.94 4.66
C ASN A 165 -35.83 28.04 3.90
N THR A 166 -34.53 28.17 4.18
CA THR A 166 -33.69 29.22 3.58
C THR A 166 -32.80 28.63 2.49
N GLU A 167 -32.90 29.16 1.27
CA GLU A 167 -32.00 28.81 0.17
C GLU A 167 -30.55 29.18 0.52
N GLU A 168 -29.60 28.48 -0.10
CA GLU A 168 -28.15 28.71 0.11
C GLU A 168 -27.70 28.67 1.58
N SER A 169 -28.35 27.84 2.39
CA SER A 169 -28.03 27.66 3.81
C SER A 169 -27.93 26.20 4.20
N TYR A 170 -27.11 25.93 5.22
CA TYR A 170 -26.89 24.60 5.78
C TYR A 170 -27.17 24.62 7.27
N PHE A 171 -27.67 23.51 7.80
CA PHE A 171 -28.03 23.31 9.19
C PHE A 171 -27.18 22.21 9.82
N GLY A 172 -26.70 22.44 11.04
CA GLY A 172 -26.08 21.41 11.87
C GLY A 172 -26.38 21.59 13.35
N SER A 173 -26.27 20.52 14.13
CA SER A 173 -26.44 20.52 15.58
C SER A 173 -25.09 20.58 16.30
N ILE A 174 -25.03 21.29 17.42
CA ILE A 174 -23.90 21.30 18.37
C ILE A 174 -24.42 21.14 19.79
N GLN A 175 -23.62 20.55 20.69
CA GLN A 175 -24.02 20.30 22.08
C GLN A 175 -23.33 21.23 23.08
N GLU A 176 -23.99 21.47 24.22
CA GLU A 176 -23.43 22.29 25.30
C GLU A 176 -22.16 21.64 25.89
N GLY A 177 -21.03 22.35 25.83
CA GLY A 177 -19.73 21.88 26.31
C GLY A 177 -18.76 21.45 25.21
N ASP A 178 -19.29 21.15 24.02
CA ASP A 178 -18.52 20.85 22.83
C ASP A 178 -17.94 22.12 22.23
N THR A 179 -16.88 21.98 21.43
CA THR A 179 -16.23 23.14 20.79
C THR A 179 -15.89 22.85 19.34
N LEU A 180 -16.00 23.88 18.51
CA LEU A 180 -15.51 23.85 17.14
C LEU A 180 -14.03 24.28 17.09
N ARG A 181 -13.28 23.73 16.15
CA ARG A 181 -12.00 24.29 15.73
C ARG A 181 -12.26 25.67 15.10
N PHE A 182 -11.40 26.66 15.30
CA PHE A 182 -11.64 28.06 14.89
C PHE A 182 -11.73 28.26 13.35
N ASP A 183 -11.28 27.30 12.53
CA ASP A 183 -11.40 27.29 11.05
C ASP A 183 -12.42 26.25 10.56
N ALA A 184 -13.22 25.64 11.46
CA ALA A 184 -14.15 24.56 11.12
C ALA A 184 -15.13 24.95 10.01
N LEU A 185 -15.82 26.09 10.17
CA LEU A 185 -16.82 26.55 9.21
C LEU A 185 -16.17 27.04 7.90
N PHE A 186 -14.91 27.46 7.93
CA PHE A 186 -14.16 27.81 6.73
C PHE A 186 -13.93 26.57 5.86
N HIS A 187 -13.46 25.46 6.42
CA HIS A 187 -13.24 24.23 5.66
C HIS A 187 -14.53 23.68 5.05
N VAL A 188 -15.65 23.78 5.78
CA VAL A 188 -16.98 23.43 5.27
C VAL A 188 -17.36 24.33 4.09
N ALA A 189 -17.31 25.66 4.27
CA ALA A 189 -17.67 26.63 3.24
C ALA A 189 -16.79 26.51 1.98
N GLN A 190 -15.49 26.27 2.15
CA GLN A 190 -14.57 26.09 1.04
C GLN A 190 -14.94 24.88 0.19
N ASN A 191 -15.29 23.74 0.81
CA ASN A 191 -15.73 22.55 0.07
C ASN A 191 -17.05 22.79 -0.68
N LEU A 192 -17.98 23.56 -0.10
CA LEU A 192 -19.23 23.94 -0.74
C LEU A 192 -19.03 24.93 -1.90
N GLU A 193 -18.05 25.83 -1.83
CA GLU A 193 -17.68 26.69 -2.97
C GLU A 193 -17.19 25.86 -4.16
N HIS A 194 -16.34 24.86 -3.92
CA HIS A 194 -15.83 23.98 -4.97
C HIS A 194 -16.91 23.08 -5.56
N ASN A 195 -17.91 22.70 -4.77
CA ASN A 195 -19.03 21.90 -5.23
C ASN A 195 -20.36 22.32 -4.58
N PRO A 196 -21.08 23.30 -5.18
CA PRO A 196 -22.36 23.78 -4.65
C PRO A 196 -23.50 22.75 -4.67
N ARG A 197 -23.32 21.61 -5.35
CA ARG A 197 -24.33 20.52 -5.41
C ARG A 197 -24.38 19.66 -4.16
N LEU A 198 -23.42 19.80 -3.25
CA LEU A 198 -23.36 19.00 -2.03
C LEU A 198 -24.55 19.31 -1.12
N ASP A 199 -25.27 18.26 -0.69
CA ASP A 199 -26.43 18.38 0.19
C ASP A 199 -26.05 18.10 1.64
N VAL A 200 -25.05 17.24 1.85
CA VAL A 200 -24.56 16.84 3.16
C VAL A 200 -23.05 16.92 3.21
N ILE A 201 -22.52 17.62 4.21
CA ILE A 201 -21.08 17.74 4.44
C ILE A 201 -20.75 17.45 5.90
N TYR A 202 -19.79 16.57 6.14
CA TYR A 202 -19.43 16.10 7.49
C TYR A 202 -17.92 16.15 7.71
N THR A 203 -17.50 16.27 8.96
CA THR A 203 -16.09 16.46 9.33
C THR A 203 -15.60 15.35 10.26
N ASP A 204 -14.28 15.19 10.39
CA ASP A 204 -13.74 14.35 11.47
C ASP A 204 -14.02 14.97 12.84
N GLU A 205 -14.02 14.13 13.87
CA GLU A 205 -14.31 14.54 15.25
C GLU A 205 -13.31 13.95 16.25
N SER A 206 -13.11 14.65 17.36
CA SER A 206 -12.24 14.19 18.43
C SER A 206 -12.91 14.35 19.79
N HIS A 207 -12.52 13.49 20.73
CA HIS A 207 -13.10 13.45 22.06
C HIS A 207 -12.16 14.09 23.07
N ILE A 208 -12.73 14.93 23.93
CA ILE A 208 -12.02 15.53 25.04
C ILE A 208 -12.74 15.16 26.36
N PRO A 209 -12.12 14.39 27.28
CA PRO A 209 -12.76 13.92 28.51
C PRO A 209 -13.32 15.06 29.36
N MET A 210 -14.37 14.83 30.13
CA MET A 210 -15.15 15.90 30.80
C MET A 210 -14.30 16.82 31.69
N ASN A 211 -13.28 16.26 32.33
CA ASN A 211 -12.27 16.98 33.13
C ASN A 211 -10.89 17.11 32.45
N GLY A 212 -10.74 16.58 31.23
CA GLY A 212 -9.51 16.62 30.44
C GLY A 212 -9.28 17.99 29.78
N LYS A 213 -8.02 18.30 29.47
CA LYS A 213 -7.62 19.54 28.77
C LYS A 213 -7.37 19.32 27.28
N TYR A 214 -6.90 18.13 26.89
CA TYR A 214 -6.49 17.82 25.53
C TYR A 214 -7.31 16.67 24.97
N PRO A 215 -7.49 16.61 23.64
CA PRO A 215 -8.20 15.51 23.02
C PRO A 215 -7.43 14.20 23.17
N GLU A 216 -8.16 13.09 23.38
CA GLU A 216 -7.56 11.78 23.68
C GLU A 216 -7.83 10.73 22.59
N HIS A 217 -8.90 10.91 21.79
CA HIS A 217 -9.29 10.02 20.70
C HIS A 217 -9.77 10.83 19.51
N ILE A 218 -9.50 10.34 18.28
CA ILE A 218 -9.99 10.94 17.03
C ILE A 218 -10.69 9.88 16.20
N MET A 219 -11.77 10.28 15.55
CA MET A 219 -12.47 9.49 14.56
C MET A 219 -12.18 10.08 13.18
N LEU A 220 -11.29 9.42 12.45
CA LEU A 220 -11.00 9.68 11.05
C LEU A 220 -12.04 8.94 10.19
N LYS A 221 -12.91 9.70 9.56
CA LYS A 221 -14.04 9.16 8.78
C LYS A 221 -13.58 8.89 7.34
N PRO A 222 -14.10 7.87 6.65
CA PRO A 222 -13.88 7.71 5.21
C PRO A 222 -14.70 8.75 4.43
N ASP A 223 -14.40 8.95 3.14
CA ASP A 223 -15.40 9.54 2.24
C ASP A 223 -16.67 8.67 2.18
N TRP A 224 -17.69 9.09 1.44
CA TRP A 224 -19.03 8.51 1.49
C TRP A 224 -19.04 6.96 1.42
N SER A 225 -19.51 6.35 2.51
CA SER A 225 -19.57 4.90 2.75
C SER A 225 -20.98 4.53 3.25
N PRO A 226 -21.96 4.30 2.35
CA PRO A 226 -23.34 4.03 2.74
C PRO A 226 -23.47 2.73 3.53
N GLU A 227 -22.74 1.67 3.18
CA GLU A 227 -22.82 0.41 3.92
C GLU A 227 -22.27 0.55 5.35
N MET A 228 -21.29 1.42 5.57
CA MET A 228 -20.84 1.73 6.94
C MET A 228 -21.91 2.50 7.74
N LEU A 229 -22.69 3.36 7.08
CA LEU A 229 -23.84 4.04 7.71
C LEU A 229 -24.88 3.05 8.20
N LEU A 230 -25.06 1.91 7.52
CA LEU A 230 -25.98 0.85 7.95
C LEU A 230 -25.51 0.11 9.21
N GLY A 231 -24.22 0.20 9.55
CA GLY A 231 -23.69 -0.36 10.79
C GLY A 231 -23.84 0.58 11.99
N TYR A 232 -23.58 1.88 11.80
CA TYR A 232 -23.70 2.91 12.84
C TYR A 232 -23.63 4.33 12.23
N ASN A 233 -24.07 5.34 12.97
CA ASN A 233 -23.99 6.73 12.53
C ASN A 233 -22.55 7.28 12.59
N TYR A 234 -21.74 7.01 11.57
CA TYR A 234 -20.37 7.52 11.50
C TYR A 234 -20.28 8.98 11.07
N LEU A 235 -21.36 9.58 10.51
CA LEU A 235 -21.37 11.00 10.12
C LEU A 235 -21.12 11.90 11.33
N GLY A 236 -21.61 11.49 12.51
CA GLY A 236 -21.30 12.08 13.80
C GLY A 236 -21.69 13.56 13.91
N SER A 237 -20.98 14.30 14.76
CA SER A 237 -21.25 15.71 15.01
C SER A 237 -20.61 16.62 13.98
N LEU A 238 -21.18 17.82 13.81
CA LEU A 238 -20.89 18.75 12.72
C LEU A 238 -21.09 18.14 11.33
N CYS A 239 -22.18 17.38 11.19
CA CYS A 239 -22.77 17.07 9.90
C CYS A 239 -23.71 18.23 9.52
N MET A 240 -23.40 18.93 8.45
CA MET A 240 -24.15 20.07 7.94
C MET A 240 -24.99 19.61 6.74
N VAL A 241 -26.30 19.86 6.80
CA VAL A 241 -27.30 19.44 5.80
C VAL A 241 -27.94 20.66 5.18
N ARG A 242 -28.10 20.69 3.86
CA ARG A 242 -28.81 21.77 3.16
C ARG A 242 -30.21 21.94 3.73
N GLN A 243 -30.60 23.16 4.07
CA GLN A 243 -31.87 23.39 4.77
C GLN A 243 -33.11 23.02 3.95
N THR A 244 -33.11 23.28 2.65
CA THR A 244 -34.23 22.92 1.76
C THR A 244 -34.48 21.41 1.78
N VAL A 245 -33.42 20.61 1.66
CA VAL A 245 -33.47 19.14 1.79
C VAL A 245 -33.97 18.71 3.16
N LEU A 246 -33.44 19.32 4.23
CA LEU A 246 -33.87 18.99 5.59
C LEU A 246 -35.36 19.28 5.82
N HIS A 247 -35.86 20.38 5.26
CA HIS A 247 -37.26 20.78 5.31
C HIS A 247 -38.16 19.84 4.49
N GLU A 248 -37.74 19.48 3.26
CA GLU A 248 -38.44 18.51 2.40
C GLU A 248 -38.58 17.13 3.07
N LEU A 249 -37.55 16.69 3.80
CA LEU A 249 -37.56 15.43 4.54
C LEU A 249 -38.28 15.50 5.91
N GLY A 250 -38.79 16.67 6.30
CA GLY A 250 -39.52 16.85 7.56
C GLY A 250 -38.64 16.88 8.83
N GLY A 251 -37.32 17.10 8.69
CA GLY A 251 -36.41 17.26 9.82
C GLY A 251 -36.18 15.98 10.65
N PHE A 252 -36.06 16.14 11.97
CA PHE A 252 -35.81 15.06 12.94
C PHE A 252 -37.11 14.39 13.38
N HIS A 253 -37.17 13.06 13.31
CA HIS A 253 -38.37 12.31 13.67
C HIS A 253 -38.35 11.90 15.17
N PRO A 254 -39.38 12.25 15.97
CA PRO A 254 -39.34 12.06 17.41
C PRO A 254 -39.39 10.58 17.86
N ALA A 255 -39.91 9.69 17.02
CA ALA A 255 -40.08 8.27 17.37
C ALA A 255 -38.77 7.53 17.69
N TYR A 256 -37.62 8.03 17.22
CA TYR A 256 -36.34 7.32 17.33
C TYR A 256 -35.44 7.83 18.45
N GLN A 257 -35.90 8.78 19.28
CA GLN A 257 -35.19 9.25 20.48
C GLN A 257 -33.68 9.48 20.25
N GLU A 258 -32.80 8.69 20.87
CA GLU A 258 -31.33 8.78 20.73
C GLU A 258 -30.81 8.52 19.30
N ALA A 259 -31.54 7.77 18.48
CA ALA A 259 -31.18 7.44 17.11
C ALA A 259 -31.68 8.43 16.06
N GLN A 260 -32.26 9.57 16.46
CA GLN A 260 -32.85 10.56 15.55
C GLN A 260 -31.90 11.08 14.45
N GLU A 261 -30.63 11.33 14.80
CA GLU A 261 -29.63 11.84 13.85
C GLU A 261 -29.26 10.75 12.85
N TRP A 262 -29.32 9.49 13.28
CA TRP A 262 -29.08 8.34 12.43
C TRP A 262 -30.26 8.08 11.48
N ASP A 263 -31.50 8.14 11.96
CA ASP A 263 -32.69 8.06 11.09
C ASP A 263 -32.67 9.17 10.02
N LEU A 264 -32.34 10.41 10.40
CA LEU A 264 -32.17 11.49 9.43
C LEU A 264 -31.07 11.17 8.42
N ALA A 265 -29.91 10.68 8.85
CA ALA A 265 -28.84 10.28 7.95
C ALA A 265 -29.26 9.17 6.97
N LEU A 266 -30.05 8.18 7.44
CA LEU A 266 -30.60 7.12 6.60
C LEU A 266 -31.59 7.67 5.57
N ARG A 267 -32.50 8.58 5.96
CA ARG A 267 -33.42 9.25 5.01
C ARG A 267 -32.69 10.14 3.99
N LEU A 268 -31.61 10.82 4.40
CA LEU A 268 -30.77 11.58 3.48
C LEU A 268 -30.12 10.65 2.43
N MET A 269 -29.64 9.48 2.86
CA MET A 269 -29.13 8.45 1.95
C MET A 269 -30.20 7.97 0.97
N GLU A 270 -31.42 7.67 1.45
CA GLU A 270 -32.56 7.23 0.62
C GLU A 270 -32.95 8.27 -0.45
N SER A 271 -32.81 9.57 -0.14
CA SER A 271 -33.16 10.67 -1.05
C SER A 271 -32.16 10.91 -2.19
N GLY A 272 -31.03 10.19 -2.23
CA GLY A 272 -29.99 10.39 -3.24
C GLY A 272 -29.16 11.66 -3.04
N CYS A 273 -29.10 12.18 -1.81
CA CYS A 273 -28.29 13.35 -1.46
C CYS A 273 -26.81 13.17 -1.82
N HIS A 274 -26.14 14.26 -2.16
CA HIS A 274 -24.70 14.27 -2.39
C HIS A 274 -23.95 14.52 -1.08
N PHE A 275 -23.19 13.51 -0.65
CA PHE A 275 -22.36 13.56 0.57
C PHE A 275 -20.92 13.93 0.26
N LYS A 276 -20.28 14.70 1.14
CA LYS A 276 -18.83 14.88 1.11
C LYS A 276 -18.25 14.97 2.51
N ARG A 277 -17.11 14.29 2.71
CA ARG A 277 -16.29 14.49 3.91
C ARG A 277 -15.30 15.65 3.75
N VAL A 278 -15.15 16.43 4.81
CA VAL A 278 -13.99 17.29 5.05
C VAL A 278 -12.95 16.52 5.90
N PRO A 279 -11.73 16.25 5.38
CA PRO A 279 -10.69 15.48 6.08
C PRO A 279 -9.96 16.27 7.18
N HIS A 280 -10.73 16.97 8.00
CA HIS A 280 -10.24 17.81 9.09
C HIS A 280 -11.04 17.53 10.36
N CYS A 281 -10.31 17.49 11.48
CA CYS A 281 -10.92 17.43 12.80
C CYS A 281 -11.48 18.79 13.19
N CYS A 282 -12.76 19.02 12.88
CA CYS A 282 -13.44 20.31 13.07
C CYS A 282 -14.26 20.35 14.36
N TYR A 283 -14.61 19.19 14.93
CA TYR A 283 -15.48 19.08 16.09
C TYR A 283 -14.81 18.39 17.27
N PHE A 284 -14.94 18.99 18.46
CA PHE A 284 -14.42 18.44 19.70
C PHE A 284 -15.56 18.12 20.67
N ARG A 285 -15.92 16.84 20.76
CA ARG A 285 -16.95 16.34 21.67
C ARG A 285 -16.40 16.25 23.09
N ARG A 286 -17.10 16.84 24.04
CA ARG A 286 -16.82 16.74 25.46
C ARG A 286 -17.60 15.54 26.00
N THR A 287 -16.93 14.42 26.24
CA THR A 287 -17.56 13.19 26.76
C THR A 287 -16.55 12.30 27.47
N ASP A 288 -16.99 11.58 28.50
CA ASP A 288 -16.22 10.48 29.13
C ASP A 288 -16.52 9.11 28.49
N ASN A 289 -17.53 9.02 27.62
CA ASN A 289 -17.91 7.80 26.90
C ASN A 289 -17.51 7.92 25.42
N ALA A 290 -16.21 7.82 25.15
CA ALA A 290 -15.64 8.07 23.82
C ALA A 290 -15.48 6.83 22.93
N ASN A 291 -15.64 5.62 23.50
CA ASN A 291 -15.18 4.40 22.83
C ASN A 291 -16.27 3.65 22.07
N ILE A 292 -17.56 3.92 22.35
CA ILE A 292 -18.68 3.20 21.73
C ILE A 292 -19.75 4.23 21.33
N PRO A 293 -19.99 4.47 20.03
CA PRO A 293 -20.90 5.53 19.57
C PRO A 293 -22.36 5.38 20.01
N HIS A 294 -22.84 4.16 20.22
CA HIS A 294 -24.28 3.86 20.43
C HIS A 294 -24.58 3.01 21.68
N GLY A 295 -23.62 2.88 22.60
CA GLY A 295 -23.75 1.99 23.77
C GLY A 295 -23.63 0.51 23.40
N THR A 296 -23.72 -0.39 24.37
CA THR A 296 -23.66 -1.85 24.15
C THR A 296 -25.04 -2.44 23.78
N ALA A 297 -25.07 -3.69 23.31
CA ALA A 297 -26.32 -4.38 22.96
C ALA A 297 -27.33 -4.49 24.11
N THR A 298 -26.85 -4.50 25.36
CA THR A 298 -27.68 -4.63 26.56
C THR A 298 -28.24 -3.31 27.08
N GLU A 299 -27.77 -2.17 26.56
CA GLU A 299 -28.29 -0.87 26.96
C GLU A 299 -29.70 -0.65 26.37
N PRO A 300 -30.65 -0.04 27.13
CA PRO A 300 -31.99 0.25 26.62
C PRO A 300 -32.00 1.13 25.36
N THR A 301 -30.99 2.00 25.21
CA THR A 301 -30.79 2.89 24.07
C THR A 301 -30.59 2.14 22.75
N SER A 302 -30.07 0.91 22.78
CA SER A 302 -29.86 0.06 21.60
C SER A 302 -31.16 -0.19 20.82
N ALA A 303 -32.32 -0.21 21.50
CA ALA A 303 -33.62 -0.39 20.87
C ALA A 303 -33.98 0.76 19.91
N HIS A 304 -33.56 1.99 20.23
CA HIS A 304 -33.79 3.15 19.36
C HIS A 304 -33.04 3.02 18.04
N TYR A 305 -31.78 2.58 18.11
CA TYR A 305 -30.92 2.35 16.94
C TYR A 305 -31.45 1.20 16.08
N ARG A 306 -31.88 0.08 16.69
CA ARG A 306 -32.56 -1.01 15.96
C ARG A 306 -33.82 -0.53 15.25
N ALA A 307 -34.64 0.27 15.92
CA ALA A 307 -35.89 0.78 15.34
C ALA A 307 -35.63 1.71 14.14
N ALA A 308 -34.61 2.59 14.22
CA ALA A 308 -34.23 3.47 13.11
C ALA A 308 -33.78 2.66 11.88
N LEU A 309 -32.88 1.68 12.07
CA LEU A 309 -32.41 0.85 10.96
C LEU A 309 -33.52 -0.06 10.40
N LYS A 310 -34.35 -0.68 11.24
CA LYS A 310 -35.50 -1.46 10.77
C LYS A 310 -36.48 -0.60 9.97
N SER A 311 -36.69 0.65 10.40
CA SER A 311 -37.53 1.59 9.65
C SER A 311 -36.95 1.93 8.28
N HIS A 312 -35.63 2.09 8.16
CA HIS A 312 -34.94 2.25 6.87
C HIS A 312 -35.16 1.02 5.97
N LEU A 313 -34.90 -0.18 6.50
CA LEU A 313 -35.09 -1.43 5.74
C LEU A 313 -36.53 -1.58 5.23
N ASN A 314 -37.52 -1.27 6.06
CA ASN A 314 -38.93 -1.29 5.66
C ASN A 314 -39.24 -0.27 4.55
N ARG A 315 -38.68 0.94 4.60
CA ARG A 315 -38.86 1.96 3.54
C ARG A 315 -38.21 1.57 2.22
N GLN A 316 -37.17 0.75 2.26
CA GLN A 316 -36.48 0.19 1.10
C GLN A 316 -37.05 -1.16 0.65
N GLU A 317 -38.14 -1.62 1.29
CA GLU A 317 -38.79 -2.91 0.99
C GLU A 317 -37.83 -4.11 1.13
N LEU A 318 -36.89 -4.02 2.08
CA LEU A 318 -35.89 -5.06 2.33
C LEU A 318 -36.30 -5.94 3.52
N GLU A 319 -36.45 -7.24 3.26
CA GLU A 319 -36.73 -8.23 4.30
C GLU A 319 -35.44 -8.61 5.06
N ALA A 320 -35.30 -8.07 6.28
CA ALA A 320 -34.18 -8.40 7.15
C ALA A 320 -34.50 -8.10 8.63
N GLU A 321 -33.82 -8.80 9.54
CA GLU A 321 -33.83 -8.51 10.97
C GLU A 321 -32.62 -7.66 11.39
N VAL A 322 -32.75 -6.94 12.51
CA VAL A 322 -31.70 -6.07 13.04
C VAL A 322 -31.29 -6.52 14.44
N GLU A 323 -29.98 -6.73 14.63
CA GLU A 323 -29.40 -7.19 15.89
C GLU A 323 -28.32 -6.21 16.38
N SER A 324 -28.46 -5.72 17.61
CA SER A 324 -27.42 -4.89 18.23
C SER A 324 -26.25 -5.74 18.71
N GLN A 325 -25.04 -5.29 18.43
CA GLN A 325 -23.79 -5.93 18.84
C GLN A 325 -23.21 -5.23 20.09
N ASP A 326 -22.37 -5.93 20.86
CA ASP A 326 -21.79 -5.40 22.11
C ASP A 326 -20.90 -4.18 21.90
N ASN A 327 -20.35 -4.02 20.70
CA ASN A 327 -19.54 -2.85 20.32
C ASN A 327 -20.38 -1.66 19.80
N GLY A 328 -21.71 -1.72 19.90
CA GLY A 328 -22.65 -0.66 19.51
C GLY A 328 -23.03 -0.64 18.02
N VAL A 329 -22.45 -1.51 17.20
CA VAL A 329 -22.82 -1.67 15.79
C VAL A 329 -24.16 -2.41 15.69
N GLN A 330 -24.97 -2.06 14.70
CA GLN A 330 -26.15 -2.83 14.32
C GLN A 330 -25.80 -3.77 13.17
N ARG A 331 -26.17 -5.04 13.30
CA ARG A 331 -26.05 -6.06 12.27
C ARG A 331 -27.38 -6.23 11.57
N ILE A 332 -27.35 -6.32 10.25
CA ILE A 332 -28.47 -6.75 9.42
C ILE A 332 -28.37 -8.28 9.24
N ARG A 333 -29.45 -9.00 9.53
CA ARG A 333 -29.62 -10.43 9.20
C ARG A 333 -30.60 -10.55 8.06
N TRP A 334 -30.12 -10.90 6.88
CA TRP A 334 -30.92 -11.00 5.67
C TRP A 334 -31.91 -12.16 5.75
N ASN A 335 -33.17 -11.88 5.43
CA ASN A 335 -34.19 -12.91 5.19
C ASN A 335 -34.32 -13.03 3.67
N LEU A 336 -33.72 -14.06 3.10
CA LEU A 336 -33.76 -14.28 1.66
C LEU A 336 -35.08 -14.98 1.32
N SER A 337 -35.95 -14.30 0.57
CA SER A 337 -37.22 -14.86 0.09
C SER A 337 -36.99 -15.98 -0.94
N GLU A 338 -35.94 -15.83 -1.75
CA GLU A 338 -35.41 -16.85 -2.67
C GLU A 338 -33.89 -16.95 -2.47
N GLU A 339 -33.36 -18.18 -2.46
CA GLU A 339 -31.93 -18.44 -2.41
C GLU A 339 -31.38 -18.64 -3.83
N PRO A 340 -30.82 -17.60 -4.49
CA PRO A 340 -30.24 -17.75 -5.81
C PRO A 340 -29.04 -18.69 -5.77
N ARG A 341 -28.96 -19.61 -6.73
CA ARG A 341 -27.85 -20.58 -6.78
C ARG A 341 -26.48 -19.89 -6.76
N VAL A 342 -25.60 -20.35 -5.87
CA VAL A 342 -24.21 -19.89 -5.76
C VAL A 342 -23.26 -20.93 -6.38
N SER A 343 -22.48 -20.53 -7.39
CA SER A 343 -21.38 -21.35 -7.89
C SER A 343 -20.08 -21.01 -7.16
N VAL A 344 -19.60 -21.93 -6.32
CA VAL A 344 -18.34 -21.84 -5.59
C VAL A 344 -17.20 -22.39 -6.44
N ILE A 345 -16.27 -21.53 -6.85
CA ILE A 345 -15.17 -21.85 -7.77
C ILE A 345 -13.86 -21.93 -6.99
N ILE A 346 -13.25 -23.12 -7.00
CA ILE A 346 -12.10 -23.47 -6.16
C ILE A 346 -10.95 -24.00 -7.02
N PRO A 347 -9.90 -23.19 -7.31
CA PRO A 347 -8.67 -23.69 -7.89
C PRO A 347 -7.92 -24.61 -6.91
N ASN A 348 -7.45 -25.78 -7.37
CA ASN A 348 -6.81 -26.77 -6.51
C ASN A 348 -5.63 -27.49 -7.20
N LYS A 349 -4.64 -27.95 -6.40
CA LYS A 349 -3.59 -28.89 -6.83
C LYS A 349 -2.98 -29.64 -5.66
N ASN A 350 -2.99 -30.98 -5.70
CA ASN A 350 -2.22 -31.86 -4.79
C ASN A 350 -2.34 -31.52 -3.29
N SER A 351 -3.54 -31.21 -2.81
CA SER A 351 -3.79 -30.76 -1.44
C SER A 351 -4.96 -31.52 -0.79
N PRO A 352 -4.80 -32.83 -0.52
CA PRO A 352 -5.90 -33.69 -0.09
C PRO A 352 -6.57 -33.21 1.21
N GLU A 353 -5.78 -32.88 2.24
CA GLU A 353 -6.32 -32.46 3.54
C GLU A 353 -7.11 -31.14 3.46
N LEU A 354 -6.60 -30.18 2.66
CA LEU A 354 -7.21 -28.86 2.53
C LEU A 354 -8.53 -28.93 1.76
N ILE A 355 -8.55 -29.62 0.61
CA ILE A 355 -9.75 -29.68 -0.22
C ILE A 355 -10.87 -30.51 0.42
N GLN A 356 -10.52 -31.60 1.12
CA GLN A 356 -11.49 -32.40 1.86
C GLN A 356 -12.08 -31.61 3.02
N SER A 357 -11.23 -30.95 3.82
CA SER A 357 -11.68 -30.12 4.94
C SER A 357 -12.59 -28.98 4.50
N LEU A 358 -12.27 -28.32 3.37
CA LEU A 358 -13.11 -27.27 2.82
C LEU A 358 -14.45 -27.82 2.32
N PHE A 359 -14.44 -28.95 1.62
CA PHE A 359 -15.67 -29.61 1.18
C PHE A 359 -16.59 -29.96 2.36
N ASP A 360 -16.03 -30.54 3.42
CA ASP A 360 -16.79 -30.87 4.63
C ASP A 360 -17.38 -29.64 5.30
N ASP A 361 -16.65 -28.51 5.33
CA ASP A 361 -17.15 -27.23 5.85
C ASP A 361 -18.27 -26.65 4.97
N LEU A 362 -18.16 -26.74 3.64
CA LEU A 362 -19.20 -26.29 2.72
C LEU A 362 -20.48 -27.11 2.86
N GLN A 363 -20.37 -28.41 3.14
CA GLN A 363 -21.52 -29.30 3.30
C GLN A 363 -22.16 -29.21 4.69
N ASN A 364 -21.35 -29.18 5.75
CA ASN A 364 -21.83 -29.37 7.12
C ASN A 364 -21.84 -28.10 7.96
N ASN A 365 -21.09 -27.07 7.57
CA ASN A 365 -20.91 -25.83 8.33
C ASN A 365 -21.40 -24.60 7.57
N THR A 366 -22.31 -24.76 6.61
CA THR A 366 -22.89 -23.67 5.80
C THR A 366 -24.42 -23.80 5.76
N ASP A 367 -25.13 -22.79 6.26
CA ASP A 367 -26.60 -22.74 6.30
C ASP A 367 -27.15 -22.07 5.02
N TYR A 368 -26.77 -22.59 3.86
CA TYR A 368 -27.25 -22.11 2.56
C TYR A 368 -27.44 -23.30 1.64
N SER A 369 -28.62 -23.42 1.02
CA SER A 369 -29.03 -24.69 0.42
C SER A 369 -28.60 -24.86 -1.03
N ASP A 370 -28.71 -23.82 -1.86
CA ASP A 370 -28.47 -23.92 -3.30
C ASP A 370 -27.02 -23.57 -3.68
N ILE A 371 -26.10 -24.50 -3.41
CA ILE A 371 -24.68 -24.38 -3.76
C ILE A 371 -24.26 -25.35 -4.87
N GLU A 372 -23.44 -24.86 -5.79
CA GLU A 372 -22.72 -25.67 -6.78
C GLU A 372 -21.22 -25.56 -6.52
N ILE A 373 -20.54 -26.69 -6.26
CA ILE A 373 -19.10 -26.71 -6.00
C ILE A 373 -18.34 -27.09 -7.26
N ILE A 374 -17.50 -26.19 -7.76
CA ILE A 374 -16.70 -26.36 -8.97
C ILE A 374 -15.22 -26.28 -8.61
N ILE A 375 -14.54 -27.41 -8.76
CA ILE A 375 -13.11 -27.52 -8.51
C ILE A 375 -12.37 -27.39 -9.84
N VAL A 376 -11.49 -26.39 -9.96
CA VAL A 376 -10.62 -26.21 -11.12
C VAL A 376 -9.28 -26.85 -10.81
N ASP A 377 -9.09 -28.09 -11.25
CA ASP A 377 -7.94 -28.92 -10.91
C ASP A 377 -6.76 -28.65 -11.86
N ASN A 378 -5.65 -28.17 -11.31
CA ASN A 378 -4.41 -27.95 -12.05
C ASN A 378 -3.58 -29.24 -12.17
N LEU A 379 -4.24 -30.29 -12.67
CA LEU A 379 -3.73 -31.63 -12.91
C LEU A 379 -3.11 -32.26 -11.65
N SER A 380 -3.93 -32.49 -10.64
CA SER A 380 -3.50 -33.21 -9.45
C SER A 380 -3.02 -34.61 -9.81
N THR A 381 -1.87 -34.99 -9.26
CA THR A 381 -1.23 -36.31 -9.38
C THR A 381 -1.37 -37.14 -8.10
N ASP A 382 -1.76 -36.50 -7.00
CA ASP A 382 -2.03 -37.13 -5.73
C ASP A 382 -3.20 -38.12 -5.83
N SER A 383 -2.99 -39.37 -5.39
CA SER A 383 -3.98 -40.44 -5.49
C SER A 383 -5.17 -40.23 -4.55
N ILE A 384 -4.97 -39.60 -3.39
CA ILE A 384 -6.03 -39.29 -2.43
C ILE A 384 -6.95 -38.23 -3.01
N VAL A 385 -6.39 -37.17 -3.62
CA VAL A 385 -7.18 -36.13 -4.29
C VAL A 385 -8.01 -36.70 -5.44
N ARG A 386 -7.39 -37.52 -6.31
CA ARG A 386 -8.10 -38.15 -7.44
C ARG A 386 -9.23 -39.07 -7.00
N LYS A 387 -8.99 -39.87 -5.95
CA LYS A 387 -10.00 -40.74 -5.36
C LYS A 387 -11.17 -39.92 -4.82
N PHE A 388 -10.87 -38.88 -4.02
CA PHE A 388 -11.87 -37.96 -3.51
C PHE A 388 -12.71 -37.32 -4.64
N TYR A 389 -12.06 -36.85 -5.72
CA TYR A 389 -12.78 -36.31 -6.86
C TYR A 389 -13.73 -37.32 -7.51
N SER A 390 -13.29 -38.55 -7.75
CA SER A 390 -14.15 -39.59 -8.32
C SER A 390 -15.39 -39.84 -7.45
N GLU A 391 -15.18 -40.04 -6.14
CA GLU A 391 -16.25 -40.34 -5.19
C GLU A 391 -17.29 -39.20 -5.12
N GLN A 392 -16.83 -37.95 -5.04
CA GLN A 392 -17.73 -36.80 -4.93
C GLN A 392 -18.41 -36.43 -6.26
N MET A 393 -17.76 -36.68 -7.41
CA MET A 393 -18.40 -36.52 -8.72
C MET A 393 -19.48 -37.57 -8.94
N GLU A 394 -19.24 -38.83 -8.58
CA GLU A 394 -20.24 -39.91 -8.64
C GLU A 394 -21.45 -39.61 -7.74
N ALA A 395 -21.21 -38.99 -6.57
CA ALA A 395 -22.25 -38.53 -5.67
C ALA A 395 -22.96 -37.23 -6.14
N GLY A 396 -22.54 -36.63 -7.26
CA GLY A 396 -23.11 -35.39 -7.80
C GLY A 396 -22.83 -34.14 -6.94
N GLN A 397 -21.88 -34.21 -6.01
CA GLN A 397 -21.60 -33.16 -5.03
C GLN A 397 -20.64 -32.09 -5.55
N ILE A 398 -19.78 -32.45 -6.52
CA ILE A 398 -18.80 -31.54 -7.12
C ILE A 398 -18.74 -31.69 -8.63
N LYS A 399 -18.23 -30.65 -9.29
CA LYS A 399 -17.80 -30.67 -10.68
C LYS A 399 -16.31 -30.38 -10.76
N VAL A 400 -15.55 -31.24 -11.44
CA VAL A 400 -14.10 -31.03 -11.63
C VAL A 400 -13.81 -30.58 -13.05
N VAL A 401 -13.09 -29.46 -13.19
CA VAL A 401 -12.65 -28.89 -14.46
C VAL A 401 -11.13 -29.03 -14.56
N PRO A 402 -10.60 -29.79 -15.53
CA PRO A 402 -9.15 -29.88 -15.70
C PRO A 402 -8.58 -28.57 -16.25
N PHE A 403 -7.48 -28.12 -15.66
CA PHE A 403 -6.71 -26.95 -16.09
C PHE A 403 -5.29 -27.39 -16.49
N ASP A 404 -5.13 -27.74 -17.77
CA ASP A 404 -3.88 -28.24 -18.36
C ASP A 404 -3.03 -27.10 -18.95
N LYS A 405 -2.64 -26.14 -18.11
CA LYS A 405 -1.77 -25.00 -18.48
C LYS A 405 -0.85 -24.64 -17.32
N GLU A 406 0.16 -23.79 -17.57
CA GLU A 406 0.89 -23.14 -16.48
C GLU A 406 -0.10 -22.42 -15.56
N PHE A 407 0.06 -22.57 -14.23
CA PHE A 407 -0.90 -22.03 -13.28
C PHE A 407 -1.02 -20.51 -13.43
N ASN A 408 -2.26 -20.08 -13.64
CA ASN A 408 -2.66 -18.69 -13.65
C ASN A 408 -4.00 -18.62 -12.89
N TYR A 409 -4.02 -17.84 -11.80
CA TYR A 409 -5.18 -17.78 -10.92
C TYR A 409 -6.43 -17.26 -11.65
N SER A 410 -6.30 -16.13 -12.36
CA SER A 410 -7.37 -15.52 -13.15
C SER A 410 -7.96 -16.51 -14.17
N ALA A 411 -7.10 -17.16 -14.96
CA ALA A 411 -7.52 -18.08 -16.00
C ALA A 411 -8.18 -19.35 -15.44
N ALA A 412 -7.71 -19.85 -14.30
CA ALA A 412 -8.34 -20.96 -13.59
C ALA A 412 -9.74 -20.57 -13.10
N CYS A 413 -9.89 -19.42 -12.44
CA CYS A 413 -11.18 -18.92 -12.00
C CYS A 413 -12.16 -18.74 -13.19
N ASN A 414 -11.72 -18.10 -14.28
CA ASN A 414 -12.54 -17.95 -15.49
C ASN A 414 -12.95 -19.29 -16.11
N ALA A 415 -12.09 -20.33 -16.03
CA ALA A 415 -12.44 -21.67 -16.46
C ALA A 415 -13.57 -22.30 -15.64
N GLY A 416 -13.57 -22.07 -14.33
CA GLY A 416 -14.68 -22.45 -13.45
C GLY A 416 -15.96 -21.71 -13.81
N VAL A 417 -15.90 -20.39 -14.04
CA VAL A 417 -17.05 -19.56 -14.42
C VAL A 417 -17.73 -20.08 -15.70
N ARG A 418 -16.96 -20.48 -16.72
CA ARG A 418 -17.52 -20.97 -18.00
C ARG A 418 -18.44 -22.18 -17.85
N VAL A 419 -18.26 -22.98 -16.80
CA VAL A 419 -19.07 -24.17 -16.58
C VAL A 419 -20.07 -24.03 -15.43
N ALA A 420 -20.05 -22.88 -14.75
CA ALA A 420 -20.89 -22.57 -13.61
C ALA A 420 -22.34 -22.34 -14.04
N THR A 421 -23.29 -22.57 -13.14
CA THR A 421 -24.74 -22.38 -13.39
C THR A 421 -25.44 -21.40 -12.44
N GLY A 422 -24.84 -21.07 -11.30
CA GLY A 422 -25.38 -20.14 -10.31
C GLY A 422 -25.34 -18.66 -10.69
N GLU A 423 -26.39 -17.93 -10.34
CA GLU A 423 -26.53 -16.47 -10.55
C GLU A 423 -25.45 -15.67 -9.82
N LEU A 424 -24.94 -16.21 -8.71
CA LEU A 424 -23.84 -15.65 -7.95
C LEU A 424 -22.59 -16.51 -8.11
N LEU A 425 -21.45 -15.86 -8.29
CA LEU A 425 -20.14 -16.49 -8.39
C LEU A 425 -19.36 -16.20 -7.12
N LEU A 426 -18.93 -17.25 -6.41
CA LEU A 426 -18.05 -17.14 -5.26
C LEU A 426 -16.68 -17.74 -5.59
N PHE A 427 -15.66 -16.91 -5.63
CA PHE A 427 -14.28 -17.36 -5.72
C PHE A 427 -13.75 -17.67 -4.32
N LEU A 428 -13.23 -18.89 -4.13
CA LEU A 428 -12.80 -19.37 -2.83
C LEU A 428 -11.50 -20.18 -2.95
N ASN A 429 -10.49 -19.83 -2.15
CA ASN A 429 -9.28 -20.65 -2.09
C ASN A 429 -9.55 -22.00 -1.42
N ASN A 430 -8.76 -23.01 -1.78
CA ASN A 430 -8.88 -24.38 -1.27
C ASN A 430 -8.45 -24.56 0.21
N ASP A 431 -7.80 -23.57 0.81
CA ASP A 431 -7.22 -23.59 2.16
C ASP A 431 -8.00 -22.71 3.17
N MET A 432 -9.31 -22.62 2.95
CA MET A 432 -10.26 -21.89 3.77
C MET A 432 -10.97 -22.81 4.76
N ARG A 433 -11.31 -22.28 5.94
CA ARG A 433 -12.19 -22.94 6.92
C ARG A 433 -13.31 -22.01 7.36
N VAL A 434 -14.53 -22.53 7.39
CA VAL A 434 -15.74 -21.79 7.76
C VAL A 434 -15.80 -21.63 9.28
N ARG A 435 -16.13 -20.43 9.77
CA ARG A 435 -16.25 -20.16 11.23
C ARG A 435 -17.68 -20.10 11.74
N ASN A 436 -18.64 -19.78 10.88
CA ASN A 436 -20.03 -19.61 11.26
C ASN A 436 -20.97 -20.05 10.14
N PRO A 437 -22.07 -20.77 10.42
CA PRO A 437 -22.93 -21.33 9.37
C PRO A 437 -23.57 -20.33 8.41
N GLY A 438 -24.09 -19.20 8.91
CA GLY A 438 -24.72 -18.16 8.08
C GLY A 438 -23.77 -17.27 7.29
N TRP A 439 -22.50 -17.66 7.07
CA TRP A 439 -21.51 -16.83 6.38
C TRP A 439 -21.87 -16.59 4.91
N LEU A 440 -22.41 -17.60 4.23
CA LEU A 440 -22.75 -17.50 2.80
C LEU A 440 -24.00 -16.64 2.60
N THR A 441 -25.05 -16.84 3.40
CA THR A 441 -26.26 -16.00 3.44
C THR A 441 -25.92 -14.53 3.64
N GLU A 442 -24.94 -14.22 4.50
CA GLU A 442 -24.45 -12.86 4.72
C GLU A 442 -23.86 -12.27 3.43
N LEU A 443 -22.99 -12.99 2.74
CA LEU A 443 -22.39 -12.51 1.50
C LEU A 443 -23.44 -12.37 0.38
N VAL A 444 -24.40 -13.31 0.29
CA VAL A 444 -25.49 -13.30 -0.71
C VAL A 444 -26.38 -12.08 -0.50
N GLY A 445 -26.80 -11.79 0.73
CA GLY A 445 -27.68 -10.66 1.01
C GLY A 445 -27.09 -9.31 0.60
N TRP A 446 -25.77 -9.13 0.73
CA TRP A 446 -25.08 -7.95 0.19
C TRP A 446 -24.94 -7.98 -1.34
N SER A 447 -24.72 -9.16 -1.93
CA SER A 447 -24.56 -9.33 -3.38
C SER A 447 -25.87 -9.13 -4.15
N LEU A 448 -27.02 -9.21 -3.46
CA LEU A 448 -28.34 -8.91 -3.99
C LEU A 448 -28.71 -7.42 -3.91
N ARG A 449 -27.83 -6.55 -3.44
CA ARG A 449 -28.05 -5.10 -3.49
C ARG A 449 -27.62 -4.55 -4.87
N PRO A 450 -28.51 -3.87 -5.63
CA PRO A 450 -28.20 -3.40 -6.98
C PRO A 450 -26.93 -2.54 -7.06
N GLU A 451 -26.76 -1.62 -6.13
CA GLU A 451 -25.59 -0.74 -5.95
C GLU A 451 -24.26 -1.44 -5.60
N VAL A 452 -24.31 -2.66 -5.07
CA VAL A 452 -23.14 -3.41 -4.61
C VAL A 452 -22.69 -4.30 -5.75
N GLY A 453 -21.43 -4.17 -6.16
CA GLY A 453 -20.88 -5.00 -7.23
C GLY A 453 -20.19 -6.24 -6.71
N ILE A 454 -19.35 -6.07 -5.68
CA ILE A 454 -18.44 -7.11 -5.20
C ILE A 454 -18.45 -7.13 -3.67
N VAL A 455 -18.51 -8.34 -3.09
CA VAL A 455 -18.56 -8.54 -1.64
C VAL A 455 -17.38 -9.40 -1.19
N GLY A 456 -16.71 -8.98 -0.11
CA GLY A 456 -15.62 -9.71 0.53
C GLY A 456 -15.90 -10.03 1.99
N SER A 457 -15.27 -11.12 2.45
CA SER A 457 -15.40 -11.63 3.82
C SER A 457 -14.27 -11.15 4.74
N LYS A 458 -14.40 -11.42 6.04
CA LYS A 458 -13.34 -11.29 7.04
C LYS A 458 -12.48 -12.55 7.06
N LEU A 459 -11.21 -12.40 6.67
CA LEU A 459 -10.25 -13.50 6.76
C LEU A 459 -9.32 -13.30 7.95
N ILE A 460 -9.16 -14.36 8.73
CA ILE A 460 -8.22 -14.43 9.84
C ILE A 460 -7.23 -15.57 9.65
N TYR A 461 -6.05 -15.43 10.21
CA TYR A 461 -5.08 -16.51 10.32
C TYR A 461 -5.51 -17.52 11.40
N PRO A 462 -4.96 -18.75 11.40
CA PRO A 462 -5.21 -19.74 12.45
C PRO A 462 -4.85 -19.25 13.87
N ASN A 463 -3.90 -18.31 13.98
CA ASN A 463 -3.52 -17.68 15.26
C ASN A 463 -4.48 -16.55 15.72
N GLY A 464 -5.57 -16.29 14.97
CA GLY A 464 -6.56 -15.26 15.28
C GLY A 464 -6.20 -13.84 14.85
N HIS A 465 -5.01 -13.62 14.26
CA HIS A 465 -4.67 -12.33 13.66
C HIS A 465 -5.47 -12.08 12.38
N ILE A 466 -5.70 -10.81 12.08
CA ILE A 466 -6.39 -10.40 10.86
C ILE A 466 -5.49 -10.66 9.65
N GLN A 467 -6.06 -11.23 8.60
CA GLN A 467 -5.41 -11.33 7.30
C GLN A 467 -6.05 -10.37 6.30
N HIS A 468 -7.38 -10.29 6.25
CA HIS A 468 -8.11 -9.45 5.32
C HIS A 468 -9.39 -8.88 5.95
N VAL A 469 -9.55 -7.57 5.81
CA VAL A 469 -10.81 -6.86 6.06
C VAL A 469 -11.12 -5.83 4.98
N GLY A 470 -10.44 -5.90 3.83
CA GLY A 470 -10.44 -4.88 2.78
C GLY A 470 -9.04 -4.63 2.22
N VAL A 471 -8.97 -4.17 0.97
CA VAL A 471 -7.76 -3.69 0.30
C VAL A 471 -7.92 -2.20 0.01
N VAL A 472 -6.87 -1.43 0.36
CA VAL A 472 -6.78 0.01 0.14
C VAL A 472 -5.58 0.34 -0.73
N LEU A 473 -5.64 1.47 -1.42
CA LEU A 473 -4.59 2.02 -2.26
C LEU A 473 -3.84 3.14 -1.52
N GLY A 474 -2.51 3.14 -1.61
CA GLY A 474 -1.65 4.10 -0.92
C GLY A 474 -1.19 3.68 0.48
N LEU A 475 -1.61 2.50 0.96
CA LEU A 475 -0.93 1.81 2.06
C LEU A 475 0.09 0.85 1.46
N HIS A 476 1.38 1.18 1.57
CA HIS A 476 2.40 0.65 0.66
C HIS A 476 2.02 0.94 -0.81
N PHE A 477 1.43 0.00 -1.55
CA PHE A 477 0.88 0.26 -2.89
C PHE A 477 -0.61 -0.07 -2.95
N ALA A 478 -0.94 -1.36 -2.97
CA ALA A 478 -2.28 -1.89 -2.88
C ALA A 478 -2.23 -3.11 -1.96
N THR A 479 -2.76 -3.00 -0.74
CA THR A 479 -2.56 -4.04 0.29
C THR A 479 -3.73 -4.19 1.25
N HIS A 480 -3.71 -5.29 2.00
CA HIS A 480 -4.69 -5.61 3.03
C HIS A 480 -4.50 -4.67 4.22
N ILE A 481 -5.50 -3.83 4.50
CA ILE A 481 -5.51 -3.02 5.71
C ILE A 481 -5.69 -3.92 6.94
N TYR A 482 -5.10 -3.57 8.08
CA TYR A 482 -5.03 -4.39 9.31
C TYR A 482 -4.29 -5.73 9.16
N HIS A 483 -3.49 -5.93 8.12
CA HIS A 483 -2.71 -7.16 7.95
C HIS A 483 -1.86 -7.49 9.19
N LYS A 484 -2.01 -8.71 9.73
CA LYS A 484 -1.38 -9.24 10.95
C LYS A 484 -1.70 -8.47 12.24
N ALA A 485 -2.70 -7.58 12.22
CA ALA A 485 -3.14 -6.91 13.43
C ALA A 485 -3.96 -7.86 14.33
N THR A 486 -3.90 -7.61 15.64
CA THR A 486 -4.84 -8.22 16.58
C THR A 486 -6.21 -7.55 16.43
N PRO A 487 -7.33 -8.29 16.44
CA PRO A 487 -8.66 -7.71 16.49
C PRO A 487 -8.76 -6.69 17.64
N SER A 488 -9.11 -5.45 17.29
CA SER A 488 -9.38 -4.37 18.24
C SER A 488 -10.79 -3.86 18.02
N GLU A 489 -11.49 -3.50 19.09
CA GLU A 489 -12.90 -3.10 19.01
C GLU A 489 -13.05 -1.76 18.27
N TRP A 490 -12.37 -0.70 18.69
CA TRP A 490 -12.46 0.63 18.08
C TRP A 490 -11.06 1.25 17.92
N GLY A 491 -10.79 1.78 16.74
CA GLY A 491 -9.56 2.49 16.42
C GLY A 491 -9.84 3.84 15.73
N VAL A 492 -8.78 4.46 15.19
CA VAL A 492 -8.87 5.80 14.57
C VAL A 492 -9.80 5.86 13.35
N MET A 493 -10.06 4.73 12.68
CA MET A 493 -11.01 4.61 11.55
C MET A 493 -12.29 3.83 11.94
N GLY A 494 -12.70 3.94 13.20
CA GLY A 494 -13.82 3.18 13.74
C GLY A 494 -13.49 1.71 14.01
N THR A 495 -14.51 0.86 13.98
CA THR A 495 -14.38 -0.58 14.22
C THR A 495 -14.18 -1.35 12.92
N ILE A 496 -13.47 -2.48 12.98
CA ILE A 496 -13.40 -3.46 11.89
C ILE A 496 -14.59 -4.43 11.91
N ASN A 497 -15.39 -4.40 12.98
CA ASN A 497 -16.57 -5.24 13.14
C ASN A 497 -17.84 -4.48 12.72
N SER A 498 -17.73 -3.66 11.66
CA SER A 498 -18.85 -3.03 10.96
C SER A 498 -18.68 -3.25 9.46
N TYR A 499 -19.78 -3.14 8.73
CA TYR A 499 -19.75 -3.05 7.27
C TYR A 499 -18.90 -1.87 6.81
N LYS A 500 -18.16 -2.03 5.71
CA LYS A 500 -17.33 -0.96 5.15
C LYS A 500 -17.25 -1.07 3.64
N ASN A 501 -17.12 0.08 3.00
CA ASN A 501 -16.61 0.15 1.65
C ASN A 501 -15.09 0.23 1.64
N TYR A 502 -14.49 -0.44 0.67
CA TYR A 502 -13.06 -0.37 0.35
C TYR A 502 -12.88 -0.30 -1.15
N MET A 503 -11.66 -0.01 -1.60
CA MET A 503 -11.35 0.00 -3.03
C MET A 503 -11.39 -1.40 -3.64
N ALA A 504 -11.01 -2.41 -2.86
CA ALA A 504 -11.09 -3.80 -3.28
C ALA A 504 -11.21 -4.78 -2.10
N VAL A 505 -11.53 -6.03 -2.43
CA VAL A 505 -11.48 -7.19 -1.53
C VAL A 505 -10.68 -8.30 -2.21
N THR A 506 -10.11 -9.22 -1.43
CA THR A 506 -9.23 -10.24 -1.99
C THR A 506 -9.99 -11.37 -2.70
N GLY A 507 -9.44 -11.88 -3.79
CA GLY A 507 -9.98 -13.03 -4.53
C GLY A 507 -10.03 -14.33 -3.71
N ALA A 508 -9.34 -14.40 -2.56
CA ALA A 508 -9.36 -15.58 -1.71
C ALA A 508 -10.77 -15.96 -1.19
N CYS A 509 -11.64 -14.97 -1.01
CA CYS A 509 -13.08 -15.14 -0.77
C CYS A 509 -13.82 -13.89 -1.27
N GLN A 510 -14.25 -13.92 -2.53
CA GLN A 510 -14.85 -12.79 -3.23
C GLN A 510 -16.12 -13.25 -3.96
N MET A 511 -17.24 -12.56 -3.73
CA MET A 511 -18.50 -12.82 -4.43
C MET A 511 -18.92 -11.67 -5.34
N VAL A 512 -19.50 -12.04 -6.49
CA VAL A 512 -19.98 -11.13 -7.53
C VAL A 512 -21.16 -11.76 -8.27
N ARG A 513 -22.10 -10.93 -8.74
CA ARG A 513 -23.17 -11.39 -9.64
C ARG A 513 -22.57 -11.85 -10.96
N ARG A 514 -23.02 -12.98 -11.50
CA ARG A 514 -22.53 -13.51 -12.77
C ARG A 514 -22.65 -12.51 -13.92
N GLU A 515 -23.81 -11.86 -14.04
CA GLU A 515 -24.06 -10.85 -15.08
C GLU A 515 -23.01 -9.74 -15.02
N LEU A 516 -22.82 -9.14 -13.84
CA LEU A 516 -21.81 -8.10 -13.65
C LEU A 516 -20.39 -8.61 -13.91
N PHE A 517 -20.04 -9.82 -13.47
CA PHE A 517 -18.71 -10.40 -13.75
C PHE A 517 -18.45 -10.50 -15.25
N ASN A 518 -19.44 -10.94 -16.02
CA ASN A 518 -19.35 -11.02 -17.49
C ASN A 518 -19.26 -9.63 -18.13
N ASP A 519 -20.06 -8.66 -17.65
CA ASP A 519 -20.04 -7.27 -18.15
C ASP A 519 -18.70 -6.56 -17.88
N LEU A 520 -18.02 -6.93 -16.79
CA LEU A 520 -16.67 -6.44 -16.46
C LEU A 520 -15.56 -7.16 -17.25
N GLY A 521 -15.89 -8.20 -18.04
CA GLY A 521 -14.96 -9.02 -18.81
C GLY A 521 -14.23 -10.08 -17.99
N GLY A 522 -14.72 -10.39 -16.79
CA GLY A 522 -14.12 -11.36 -15.87
C GLY A 522 -12.75 -10.95 -15.30
N TYR A 523 -12.04 -11.93 -14.73
CA TYR A 523 -10.67 -11.70 -14.28
C TYR A 523 -9.74 -11.54 -15.48
N ASP A 524 -8.83 -10.57 -15.43
CA ASP A 524 -7.84 -10.39 -16.49
C ASP A 524 -6.76 -11.51 -16.38
N GLU A 525 -6.77 -12.40 -17.38
CA GLU A 525 -5.85 -13.54 -17.48
C GLU A 525 -4.39 -13.12 -17.74
N ASN A 526 -4.14 -11.84 -18.03
CA ASN A 526 -2.79 -11.32 -18.12
C ASN A 526 -2.12 -11.10 -16.76
N TYR A 527 -2.90 -11.09 -15.66
CA TYR A 527 -2.35 -11.24 -14.32
C TYR A 527 -2.01 -12.70 -14.09
N ARG A 528 -0.80 -12.96 -13.57
CA ARG A 528 -0.33 -14.31 -13.27
C ARG A 528 -0.85 -14.80 -11.93
N LEU A 529 -0.72 -14.00 -10.87
CA LEU A 529 -0.98 -14.44 -9.49
C LEU A 529 -1.81 -13.46 -8.66
N VAL A 530 -1.55 -12.15 -8.72
CA VAL A 530 -2.20 -11.15 -7.83
C VAL A 530 -2.67 -9.93 -8.61
N GLY A 531 -3.60 -9.15 -8.03
CA GLY A 531 -4.00 -7.84 -8.56
C GLY A 531 -5.23 -7.87 -9.46
N SER A 532 -5.55 -9.02 -10.07
CA SER A 532 -6.77 -9.19 -10.88
C SER A 532 -8.06 -9.02 -10.06
N ASP A 533 -8.02 -9.43 -8.79
CA ASP A 533 -9.09 -9.20 -7.81
C ASP A 533 -9.32 -7.71 -7.52
N ILE A 534 -8.23 -6.95 -7.42
CA ILE A 534 -8.27 -5.49 -7.25
C ILE A 534 -8.76 -4.82 -8.53
N ALA A 535 -8.21 -5.20 -9.69
CA ALA A 535 -8.58 -4.73 -11.01
C ALA A 535 -10.09 -4.86 -11.27
N LEU A 536 -10.66 -6.01 -10.94
CA LEU A 536 -12.10 -6.26 -11.07
C LEU A 536 -12.92 -5.29 -10.20
N CYS A 537 -12.52 -5.05 -8.95
CA CYS A 537 -13.16 -4.06 -8.07
C CYS A 537 -13.05 -2.63 -8.62
N LEU A 538 -11.89 -2.26 -9.20
CA LEU A 538 -11.71 -0.94 -9.82
C LEU A 538 -12.61 -0.75 -11.03
N LYS A 539 -12.74 -1.77 -11.89
CA LYS A 539 -13.67 -1.75 -13.05
C LYS A 539 -15.13 -1.64 -12.60
N ALA A 540 -15.53 -2.41 -11.58
CA ALA A 540 -16.87 -2.31 -10.99
C ALA A 540 -17.15 -0.89 -10.49
N ARG A 541 -16.17 -0.27 -9.83
CA ARG A 541 -16.27 1.12 -9.34
C ARG A 541 -16.44 2.12 -10.48
N GLN A 542 -15.74 1.96 -11.61
CA GLN A 542 -15.90 2.85 -12.76
C GLN A 542 -17.33 2.81 -13.34
N GLN A 543 -18.04 1.69 -13.18
CA GLN A 543 -19.45 1.55 -13.57
C GLN A 543 -20.44 1.99 -12.46
N GLY A 544 -19.94 2.55 -11.35
CA GLY A 544 -20.76 3.08 -10.26
C GLY A 544 -21.09 2.08 -9.15
N PHE A 545 -20.59 0.84 -9.22
CA PHE A 545 -20.80 -0.15 -8.16
C PHE A 545 -19.85 0.04 -6.98
N ARG A 546 -20.31 -0.38 -5.80
CA ARG A 546 -19.50 -0.36 -4.57
C ARG A 546 -18.94 -1.74 -4.25
N THR A 547 -17.73 -1.78 -3.69
CA THR A 547 -17.18 -2.99 -3.07
C THR A 547 -17.47 -2.94 -1.58
N VAL A 548 -18.02 -4.04 -1.04
CA VAL A 548 -18.46 -4.14 0.35
C VAL A 548 -17.67 -5.22 1.08
N TYR A 549 -17.18 -4.86 2.25
CA TYR A 549 -16.66 -5.78 3.25
C TYR A 549 -17.71 -6.03 4.32
N THR A 550 -17.99 -7.30 4.63
CA THR A 550 -18.80 -7.70 5.79
C THR A 550 -17.97 -8.44 6.84
N PRO A 551 -18.05 -8.05 8.12
CA PRO A 551 -17.34 -8.74 9.19
C PRO A 551 -18.05 -10.05 9.64
N TYR A 552 -19.28 -10.28 9.17
CA TYR A 552 -20.14 -11.38 9.65
C TYR A 552 -20.10 -12.63 8.76
N ALA A 553 -19.43 -12.55 7.61
CA ALA A 553 -18.87 -13.71 6.93
C ALA A 553 -17.40 -13.81 7.33
N SER A 554 -17.06 -14.72 8.24
CA SER A 554 -15.68 -14.88 8.73
C SER A 554 -15.14 -16.27 8.43
N LEU A 555 -13.96 -16.33 7.81
CA LEU A 555 -13.26 -17.57 7.50
C LEU A 555 -11.82 -17.54 8.06
N VAL A 556 -11.28 -18.72 8.36
CA VAL A 556 -9.85 -18.90 8.61
C VAL A 556 -9.17 -19.23 7.29
N HIS A 557 -8.06 -18.57 6.98
CA HIS A 557 -7.26 -18.83 5.78
C HIS A 557 -5.86 -19.27 6.22
N TYR A 558 -5.44 -20.47 5.83
CA TYR A 558 -4.18 -21.06 6.32
C TYR A 558 -2.95 -20.48 5.63
N GLU A 559 -3.02 -20.08 4.35
CA GLU A 559 -1.98 -19.37 3.58
C GLU A 559 -0.59 -20.05 3.56
N GLU A 560 -0.45 -21.28 4.09
CA GLU A 560 0.84 -21.93 4.36
C GLU A 560 1.42 -22.73 3.17
N TYR A 561 0.73 -22.83 2.03
CA TYR A 561 1.17 -23.72 0.95
C TYR A 561 1.10 -23.17 -0.50
N SER A 562 0.46 -22.03 -0.76
CA SER A 562 0.17 -21.58 -2.14
C SER A 562 1.00 -20.38 -2.63
N ARG A 563 1.56 -19.55 -1.74
CA ARG A 563 2.37 -18.38 -2.15
C ARG A 563 3.85 -18.74 -2.25
N GLY A 564 4.31 -19.02 -3.47
CA GLY A 564 5.72 -18.82 -3.83
C GLY A 564 6.17 -17.42 -3.39
N ARG A 565 7.39 -17.28 -2.87
CA ARG A 565 7.86 -16.15 -2.05
C ARG A 565 7.93 -14.76 -2.74
N SER A 566 7.50 -14.61 -3.99
CA SER A 566 7.58 -13.35 -4.75
C SER A 566 6.32 -13.09 -5.57
N ILE A 567 5.71 -11.93 -5.36
CA ILE A 567 4.67 -11.38 -6.23
C ILE A 567 5.30 -11.03 -7.58
N PRO A 568 4.74 -11.48 -8.73
CA PRO A 568 5.24 -11.10 -10.04
C PRO A 568 5.22 -9.58 -10.22
N ILE A 569 6.33 -9.00 -10.68
CA ILE A 569 6.40 -7.55 -10.88
C ILE A 569 5.46 -7.10 -12.01
N GLU A 570 5.26 -7.95 -13.02
CA GLU A 570 4.37 -7.66 -14.14
C GLU A 570 2.91 -7.47 -13.70
N ASP A 571 2.47 -8.19 -12.66
CA ASP A 571 1.14 -8.01 -12.05
C ASP A 571 1.02 -6.62 -11.41
N MET A 572 2.06 -6.19 -10.70
CA MET A 572 2.08 -4.88 -10.03
C MET A 572 2.13 -3.72 -11.04
N GLU A 573 2.92 -3.87 -12.10
CA GLU A 573 3.00 -2.90 -13.20
C GLU A 573 1.66 -2.73 -13.92
N ARG A 574 0.98 -3.85 -14.17
CA ARG A 574 -0.36 -3.84 -14.77
C ARG A 574 -1.35 -3.12 -13.87
N LEU A 575 -1.40 -3.47 -12.58
CA LEU A 575 -2.27 -2.79 -11.62
C LEU A 575 -1.96 -1.29 -11.53
N ALA A 576 -0.69 -0.91 -11.58
CA ALA A 576 -0.29 0.51 -11.60
C ALA A 576 -0.74 1.22 -12.88
N SER A 577 -0.74 0.54 -14.04
CA SER A 577 -1.32 1.07 -15.28
C SER A 577 -2.81 1.32 -15.12
N GLU A 578 -3.55 0.33 -14.62
CA GLU A 578 -5.00 0.45 -14.46
C GLU A 578 -5.38 1.57 -13.48
N ILE A 579 -4.67 1.70 -12.35
CA ILE A 579 -4.90 2.80 -11.39
C ILE A 579 -4.66 4.18 -12.05
N ARG A 580 -3.67 4.30 -12.95
CA ARG A 580 -3.44 5.53 -13.73
C ARG A 580 -4.55 5.78 -14.74
N ASP A 581 -5.00 4.75 -15.45
CA ASP A 581 -6.03 4.87 -16.49
C ASP A 581 -7.35 5.37 -15.90
N ILE A 582 -7.67 4.96 -14.67
CA ILE A 582 -8.85 5.45 -13.94
C ILE A 582 -8.64 6.82 -13.27
N LYS A 583 -7.44 7.41 -13.36
CA LYS A 583 -7.03 8.70 -12.76
C LYS A 583 -7.32 8.79 -11.27
N LEU A 584 -7.06 7.70 -10.54
CA LEU A 584 -7.26 7.68 -9.10
C LEU A 584 -6.04 8.24 -8.38
N HIS A 585 -6.19 9.43 -7.80
CA HIS A 585 -5.11 10.12 -7.09
C HIS A 585 -5.10 9.85 -5.57
N GLU A 586 -6.23 9.42 -5.01
CA GLU A 586 -6.38 9.09 -3.60
C GLU A 586 -7.42 7.99 -3.41
N ASP A 587 -7.24 7.17 -2.38
CA ASP A 587 -8.24 6.20 -1.96
C ASP A 587 -9.29 6.90 -1.07
N PRO A 588 -10.58 6.92 -1.46
CA PRO A 588 -11.65 7.59 -0.71
C PRO A 588 -11.90 6.97 0.67
N TYR A 589 -11.51 5.71 0.88
CA TYR A 589 -11.71 4.98 2.13
C TYR A 589 -10.46 4.97 3.00
N LEU A 590 -9.33 5.53 2.54
CA LEU A 590 -8.10 5.65 3.31
C LEU A 590 -7.81 7.12 3.67
N HIS A 591 -7.90 7.44 4.96
CA HIS A 591 -7.81 8.82 5.43
C HIS A 591 -6.40 9.43 5.23
N PRO A 592 -6.25 10.67 4.72
CA PRO A 592 -4.94 11.27 4.40
C PRO A 592 -4.01 11.51 5.60
N ASN A 593 -4.57 11.61 6.80
CA ASN A 593 -3.84 11.75 8.07
C ASN A 593 -3.32 10.43 8.66
N LEU A 594 -3.40 9.32 7.93
CA LEU A 594 -2.87 8.03 8.37
C LEU A 594 -1.42 7.84 7.92
N ASN A 595 -0.68 7.03 8.68
CA ASN A 595 0.65 6.60 8.25
C ASN A 595 0.54 5.54 7.14
N ALA A 596 1.07 5.85 5.96
CA ALA A 596 1.00 4.98 4.79
C ALA A 596 1.91 3.73 4.83
N LYS A 597 2.65 3.51 5.91
CA LYS A 597 3.54 2.35 6.11
C LYS A 597 3.06 1.37 7.17
N GLU A 598 2.03 1.73 7.92
CA GLU A 598 1.56 0.93 9.06
C GLU A 598 0.27 0.20 8.69
N PHE A 599 0.31 -1.13 8.64
CA PHE A 599 -0.85 -1.94 8.26
C PHE A 599 -2.06 -1.70 9.17
N GLN A 600 -1.83 -1.55 10.47
CA GLN A 600 -2.86 -1.12 11.41
C GLN A 600 -2.95 0.41 11.39
N PRO A 601 -4.09 0.99 10.97
CA PRO A 601 -4.24 2.44 10.86
C PRO A 601 -3.87 3.17 12.14
N CYS A 602 -2.94 4.12 11.99
CA CYS A 602 -2.50 5.02 13.04
C CYS A 602 -2.24 6.41 12.45
N LEU A 603 -2.22 7.43 13.30
CA LEU A 603 -1.95 8.80 12.86
C LEU A 603 -0.53 8.92 12.33
N ARG A 604 -0.36 9.67 11.23
CA ARG A 604 0.96 10.01 10.71
C ARG A 604 1.63 11.08 11.57
N GLY A 605 2.93 10.91 11.83
CA GLY A 605 3.78 11.97 12.38
C GLY A 605 4.23 12.98 11.32
N PRO A 606 4.93 14.06 11.70
CA PRO A 606 5.34 15.13 10.78
C PRO A 606 6.29 14.71 9.64
N ARG A 607 6.98 13.57 9.79
CA ARG A 607 7.90 13.02 8.78
C ARG A 607 7.34 11.79 8.07
N ASP A 608 6.14 11.36 8.45
CA ASP A 608 5.50 10.20 7.88
C ASP A 608 4.74 10.61 6.61
N ILE A 609 4.85 9.77 5.60
CA ILE A 609 4.25 9.99 4.28
C ILE A 609 2.74 9.74 4.32
N ALA A 610 1.98 10.61 3.66
CA ALA A 610 0.53 10.45 3.55
C ALA A 610 0.18 9.35 2.52
N PRO A 611 -0.99 8.70 2.62
CA PRO A 611 -1.36 7.62 1.71
C PRO A 611 -1.40 8.03 0.24
N LYS A 612 -1.90 9.24 -0.07
CA LYS A 612 -1.90 9.76 -1.45
C LYS A 612 -0.49 9.93 -2.02
N GLU A 613 0.46 10.39 -1.20
CA GLU A 613 1.86 10.61 -1.59
C GLU A 613 2.54 9.27 -1.81
N MET A 614 2.28 8.30 -0.94
CA MET A 614 2.76 6.93 -1.08
C MET A 614 2.21 6.28 -2.35
N LEU A 615 0.91 6.41 -2.64
CA LEU A 615 0.31 5.89 -3.86
C LEU A 615 1.01 6.46 -5.10
N GLN A 616 1.19 7.78 -5.17
CA GLN A 616 1.86 8.42 -6.29
C GLN A 616 3.31 7.92 -6.44
N GLN A 617 4.08 7.85 -5.35
CA GLN A 617 5.45 7.33 -5.38
C GLN A 617 5.52 5.89 -5.90
N GLN A 618 4.55 5.04 -5.57
CA GLN A 618 4.51 3.66 -6.08
C GLN A 618 4.05 3.59 -7.54
N LEU A 619 3.10 4.41 -7.96
CA LEU A 619 2.73 4.48 -9.37
C LEU A 619 3.93 4.88 -10.23
N ASP A 620 4.67 5.90 -9.80
CA ASP A 620 5.89 6.36 -10.46
C ASP A 620 6.98 5.27 -10.45
N SER A 621 7.06 4.47 -9.36
CA SER A 621 8.04 3.37 -9.27
C SER A 621 7.71 2.18 -10.16
N TYR A 622 6.45 1.91 -10.51
CA TYR A 622 6.08 0.81 -11.40
C TYR A 622 6.12 1.18 -12.89
N ASN A 623 6.18 2.47 -13.25
CA ASN A 623 6.36 2.87 -14.65
C ASN A 623 7.00 4.27 -14.69
N PRO A 624 8.33 4.39 -14.85
CA PRO A 624 9.01 5.67 -14.90
C PRO A 624 8.53 6.45 -16.09
N THR A 625 8.42 7.77 -15.92
CA THR A 625 8.09 8.68 -17.01
C THR A 625 9.08 8.54 -18.18
N ALA A 626 8.61 8.87 -19.39
CA ALA A 626 9.42 8.84 -20.61
C ALA A 626 10.76 9.57 -20.46
N ASP A 627 10.75 10.69 -19.72
CA ASP A 627 11.91 11.54 -19.50
C ASP A 627 12.98 10.83 -18.68
N GLN A 628 12.62 10.01 -17.69
CA GLN A 628 13.62 9.34 -16.82
C GLN A 628 14.45 8.25 -17.54
N LEU A 629 14.09 7.89 -18.78
CA LEU A 629 14.64 6.73 -19.50
C LEU A 629 15.38 7.11 -20.80
N THR A 630 15.67 8.40 -21.01
CA THR A 630 16.43 8.89 -22.18
C THR A 630 17.89 8.44 -22.11
N LYS A 631 18.40 7.91 -23.22
CA LYS A 631 19.81 7.49 -23.36
C LYS A 631 20.70 8.73 -23.49
N ILE A 632 21.78 8.77 -22.71
CA ILE A 632 22.85 9.75 -22.88
C ILE A 632 23.83 9.25 -23.94
N ASP A 633 24.12 10.08 -24.96
CA ASP A 633 25.27 9.86 -25.82
C ASP A 633 26.54 10.41 -25.16
N TRP A 634 27.33 9.52 -24.59
CA TRP A 634 28.58 9.88 -23.89
C TRP A 634 29.67 10.45 -24.80
N PHE A 635 29.47 10.42 -26.11
CA PHE A 635 30.40 10.91 -27.13
C PHE A 635 29.99 12.25 -27.74
N ASP A 636 28.82 12.79 -27.37
CA ASP A 636 28.31 14.09 -27.81
C ASP A 636 28.33 15.12 -26.67
N ASP A 637 29.26 16.07 -26.74
CA ASP A 637 29.44 17.10 -25.73
C ASP A 637 28.27 18.10 -25.64
N GLU A 638 27.53 18.33 -26.74
CA GLU A 638 26.36 19.21 -26.74
C GLU A 638 25.18 18.51 -26.05
N ALA A 639 24.92 17.24 -26.41
CA ALA A 639 23.87 16.46 -25.76
C ALA A 639 24.07 16.34 -24.23
N ILE A 640 25.30 16.14 -23.77
CA ILE A 640 25.62 16.10 -22.33
C ILE A 640 25.40 17.48 -21.68
N ARG A 641 25.72 18.57 -22.38
CA ARG A 641 25.56 19.93 -21.83
C ARG A 641 24.08 20.29 -21.66
N ASP A 642 23.27 19.97 -22.67
CA ASP A 642 21.83 20.23 -22.64
C ASP A 642 21.16 19.44 -21.51
N GLU A 643 21.55 18.18 -21.33
CA GLU A 643 21.08 17.33 -20.22
C GLU A 643 21.40 17.93 -18.83
N LEU A 644 22.58 18.51 -18.67
CA LEU A 644 23.02 19.08 -17.39
C LEU A 644 22.45 20.47 -17.09
N ALA A 645 21.90 21.17 -18.09
CA ALA A 645 21.34 22.51 -17.93
C ALA A 645 20.19 22.55 -16.92
N GLU A 646 19.45 21.44 -16.75
CA GLU A 646 18.32 21.32 -15.83
C GLU A 646 18.73 21.16 -14.35
N LEU A 647 19.99 20.80 -14.08
CA LEU A 647 20.43 20.38 -12.75
C LEU A 647 21.19 21.44 -11.94
N ASP A 648 21.55 22.57 -12.56
CA ASP A 648 22.40 23.62 -11.97
C ASP A 648 23.70 23.05 -11.34
N VAL A 649 24.32 22.06 -12.02
CA VAL A 649 25.59 21.43 -11.59
C VAL A 649 26.63 21.42 -12.71
N SER A 650 27.91 21.60 -12.38
CA SER A 650 29.00 21.51 -13.36
C SER A 650 29.50 20.07 -13.55
N PHE A 651 29.51 19.55 -14.76
CA PHE A 651 30.16 18.28 -15.10
C PHE A 651 30.76 18.37 -16.50
N ALA A 652 32.07 18.62 -16.57
CA ALA A 652 32.76 18.90 -17.83
C ALA A 652 33.38 17.62 -18.43
N PRO A 653 33.48 17.53 -19.77
CA PRO A 653 34.26 16.49 -20.42
C PRO A 653 35.73 16.50 -19.96
N PRO A 654 36.37 15.33 -19.80
CA PRO A 654 37.78 15.28 -19.42
C PRO A 654 38.64 15.91 -20.50
N THR A 655 39.54 16.80 -20.07
CA THR A 655 40.58 17.42 -20.91
C THR A 655 41.96 16.98 -20.41
N TYR A 656 42.97 17.08 -21.26
CA TYR A 656 44.33 16.69 -20.87
C TYR A 656 45.38 17.68 -21.34
N SER A 657 46.48 17.74 -20.58
CA SER A 657 47.73 18.40 -20.95
C SER A 657 48.83 17.34 -21.07
N PRO A 658 49.54 17.23 -22.22
CA PRO A 658 50.51 16.16 -22.45
C PRO A 658 51.58 16.01 -21.36
N SER A 659 52.05 17.11 -20.76
CA SER A 659 53.05 17.06 -19.68
C SER A 659 52.50 16.44 -18.39
N ARG A 660 51.25 16.75 -18.03
CA ARG A 660 50.61 16.25 -16.80
C ARG A 660 50.29 14.76 -16.84
N VAL A 661 50.04 14.21 -18.03
CA VAL A 661 49.77 12.77 -18.22
C VAL A 661 50.91 11.92 -17.66
N ALA A 662 52.15 12.39 -17.77
CA ALA A 662 53.32 11.64 -17.33
C ALA A 662 53.58 11.71 -15.81
N GLU A 663 52.96 12.69 -15.13
CA GLU A 663 53.23 13.01 -13.72
C GLU A 663 52.07 12.59 -12.79
N ASP A 664 50.84 12.59 -13.29
CA ASP A 664 49.62 12.39 -12.50
C ASP A 664 48.73 11.29 -13.12
N VAL A 665 48.44 10.27 -12.32
CA VAL A 665 47.60 9.13 -12.73
C VAL A 665 46.18 9.58 -13.10
N ASN A 666 45.66 10.63 -12.47
CA ASN A 666 44.34 11.16 -12.78
C ASN A 666 44.33 11.94 -14.08
N ALA A 667 45.40 12.70 -14.35
CA ALA A 667 45.59 13.34 -15.64
C ALA A 667 45.75 12.29 -16.76
N ALA A 668 46.36 11.14 -16.46
CA ALA A 668 46.41 10.01 -17.39
C ALA A 668 45.03 9.37 -17.62
N ALA A 669 44.20 9.22 -16.59
CA ALA A 669 42.81 8.80 -16.73
C ALA A 669 42.02 9.79 -17.60
N GLY A 670 42.14 11.10 -17.35
CA GLY A 670 41.52 12.15 -18.15
C GLY A 670 41.96 12.10 -19.63
N PHE A 671 43.24 11.83 -19.90
CA PHE A 671 43.75 11.62 -21.26
C PHE A 671 43.14 10.41 -21.95
N ILE A 672 43.07 9.26 -21.26
CA ILE A 672 42.44 8.04 -21.78
C ILE A 672 41.00 8.32 -22.18
N LEU A 673 40.22 8.91 -21.27
CA LEU A 673 38.82 9.25 -21.51
C LEU A 673 38.67 10.26 -22.66
N HIS A 674 39.55 11.25 -22.74
CA HIS A 674 39.56 12.23 -23.83
C HIS A 674 39.79 11.58 -25.19
N VAL A 675 40.79 10.70 -25.31
CA VAL A 675 41.10 9.97 -26.55
C VAL A 675 39.89 9.14 -26.98
N LEU A 676 39.35 8.34 -26.05
CA LEU A 676 38.18 7.51 -26.33
C LEU A 676 36.97 8.33 -26.72
N ARG A 677 36.79 9.53 -26.16
CA ARG A 677 35.66 10.40 -26.52
C ARG A 677 35.79 11.09 -27.87
N LYS A 678 36.98 11.56 -28.24
CA LYS A 678 37.17 12.38 -29.45
C LYS A 678 37.54 11.57 -30.69
N ARG A 679 37.96 10.31 -30.56
CA ARG A 679 38.48 9.51 -31.68
C ARG A 679 37.64 8.27 -31.96
N ASN A 680 36.70 8.40 -32.88
CA ASN A 680 35.83 7.31 -33.31
C ASN A 680 36.58 6.15 -33.99
N ASP A 681 37.65 6.47 -34.72
CA ASP A 681 38.53 5.47 -35.35
C ASP A 681 39.20 4.56 -34.33
N ILE A 682 39.62 5.14 -33.19
CA ILE A 682 40.24 4.40 -32.09
C ILE A 682 39.21 3.52 -31.38
N ARG A 683 38.01 4.03 -31.11
CA ARG A 683 36.92 3.23 -30.52
C ARG A 683 36.55 2.03 -31.38
N LYS A 684 36.46 2.21 -32.70
CA LYS A 684 36.20 1.10 -33.65
C LYS A 684 37.31 0.06 -33.65
N ARG A 685 38.57 0.48 -33.51
CA ARG A 685 39.73 -0.41 -33.44
C ARG A 685 39.78 -1.16 -32.09
N PHE A 686 39.34 -0.53 -31.02
CA PHE A 686 39.39 -1.07 -29.66
C PHE A 686 38.04 -0.89 -28.95
N PRO A 687 37.04 -1.75 -29.24
CA PRO A 687 35.69 -1.60 -28.70
C PRO A 687 35.60 -1.86 -27.18
N LEU A 688 36.54 -2.59 -26.60
CA LEU A 688 36.62 -2.94 -25.17
C LEU A 688 37.81 -2.25 -24.47
N ALA A 689 38.09 -1.00 -24.86
CA ALA A 689 39.31 -0.29 -24.49
C ALA A 689 39.55 -0.15 -22.98
N LEU A 690 38.50 0.15 -22.21
CA LEU A 690 38.54 0.26 -20.75
C LEU A 690 38.41 -1.12 -20.10
N SER A 691 37.51 -1.92 -20.63
CA SER A 691 37.12 -3.26 -20.16
C SER A 691 38.26 -4.28 -20.14
N GLU A 692 39.18 -4.26 -21.11
CA GLU A 692 40.34 -5.16 -21.15
C GLU A 692 41.46 -4.74 -20.17
N GLY A 693 41.34 -3.56 -19.55
CA GLY A 693 42.27 -3.05 -18.55
C GLY A 693 43.71 -2.91 -19.05
N LYS A 694 44.67 -2.97 -18.10
CA LYS A 694 46.09 -2.71 -18.39
C LYS A 694 46.74 -3.72 -19.36
N HIS A 695 46.14 -4.89 -19.55
CA HIS A 695 46.65 -5.96 -20.41
C HIS A 695 45.99 -5.96 -21.80
N GLY A 696 44.97 -5.12 -22.00
CA GLY A 696 44.24 -4.97 -23.24
C GLY A 696 45.05 -4.43 -24.40
N ALA A 697 44.52 -4.63 -25.60
CA ALA A 697 45.16 -4.18 -26.84
C ALA A 697 45.24 -2.64 -26.88
N PHE A 698 44.21 -1.95 -26.37
CA PHE A 698 44.18 -0.49 -26.31
C PHE A 698 45.27 0.08 -25.41
N CYS A 699 45.41 -0.41 -24.16
CA CYS A 699 46.44 0.06 -23.24
C CYS A 699 47.85 -0.17 -23.82
N LYS A 700 48.09 -1.34 -24.41
CA LYS A 700 49.38 -1.67 -25.07
C LYS A 700 49.69 -0.71 -26.20
N TRP A 701 48.73 -0.44 -27.08
CA TRP A 701 48.85 0.49 -28.19
C TRP A 701 49.03 1.95 -27.71
N LEU A 702 48.23 2.37 -26.72
CA LEU A 702 48.28 3.72 -26.19
C LEU A 702 49.63 4.01 -25.51
N CYS A 703 50.24 3.00 -24.87
CA CYS A 703 51.57 3.09 -24.26
C CYS A 703 52.73 2.96 -25.27
N SER A 704 52.46 2.74 -26.55
CA SER A 704 53.46 2.71 -27.62
C SER A 704 53.18 3.79 -28.66
N GLU A 705 52.54 3.42 -29.77
CA GLU A 705 52.21 4.30 -30.89
C GLU A 705 51.35 5.50 -30.47
N GLY A 706 50.44 5.31 -29.51
CA GLY A 706 49.55 6.37 -29.04
C GLY A 706 50.29 7.54 -28.38
N LEU A 707 51.37 7.29 -27.63
CA LEU A 707 52.14 8.35 -26.98
C LEU A 707 52.72 9.32 -28.01
N GLU A 708 53.29 8.80 -29.09
CA GLU A 708 53.83 9.61 -30.19
C GLU A 708 52.71 10.36 -30.92
N GLN A 709 51.63 9.66 -31.28
CA GLN A 709 50.49 10.24 -32.01
C GLN A 709 49.86 11.43 -31.27
N PHE A 710 49.78 11.38 -29.93
CA PHE A 710 49.18 12.42 -29.11
C PHE A 710 50.18 13.38 -28.47
N ARG A 711 51.46 13.30 -28.86
CA ARG A 711 52.58 14.12 -28.34
C ARG A 711 52.71 14.06 -26.80
N VAL A 712 52.43 12.89 -26.22
CA VAL A 712 52.58 12.60 -24.79
C VAL A 712 53.98 12.04 -24.53
N PRO A 713 54.67 12.45 -23.45
CA PRO A 713 56.02 11.94 -23.14
C PRO A 713 56.07 10.41 -23.06
N THR A 714 57.12 9.79 -23.60
CA THR A 714 57.27 8.32 -23.68
C THR A 714 57.25 7.61 -22.32
N HIS A 715 57.68 8.28 -21.25
CA HIS A 715 57.64 7.74 -19.88
C HIS A 715 56.24 7.73 -19.25
N ALA A 716 55.25 8.39 -19.87
CA ALA A 716 53.86 8.39 -19.42
C ALA A 716 53.18 7.01 -19.51
N GLY A 717 53.77 6.05 -20.23
CA GLY A 717 53.26 4.67 -20.27
C GLY A 717 53.09 4.06 -18.86
N LYS A 718 53.92 4.45 -17.88
CA LYS A 718 53.81 3.99 -16.49
C LYS A 718 52.56 4.54 -15.80
N THR A 719 52.28 5.83 -15.94
CA THR A 719 51.09 6.47 -15.34
C THR A 719 49.80 6.05 -16.03
N ILE A 720 49.82 5.84 -17.35
CA ILE A 720 48.67 5.25 -18.10
C ILE A 720 48.33 3.87 -17.58
N ARG A 721 49.32 2.96 -17.44
CA ARG A 721 49.09 1.63 -16.86
C ARG A 721 48.61 1.70 -15.42
N ALA A 722 49.15 2.64 -14.64
CA ALA A 722 48.68 2.88 -13.27
C ALA A 722 47.23 3.37 -13.22
N ALA A 723 46.77 4.15 -14.21
CA ALA A 723 45.37 4.58 -14.30
C ALA A 723 44.43 3.40 -14.53
N PHE A 724 44.78 2.49 -15.46
CA PHE A 724 44.05 1.23 -15.64
C PHE A 724 44.06 0.36 -14.38
N ASP A 725 45.19 0.29 -13.66
CA ASP A 725 45.29 -0.46 -12.41
C ASP A 725 44.46 0.13 -11.26
N GLN A 726 44.31 1.46 -11.22
CA GLN A 726 43.44 2.12 -10.23
C GLN A 726 41.96 1.89 -10.52
N HIS A 727 41.59 1.61 -11.77
CA HIS A 727 40.22 1.39 -12.23
C HIS A 727 39.24 2.45 -11.69
N PRO A 728 39.31 3.71 -12.15
CA PRO A 728 38.59 4.85 -11.54
C PRO A 728 37.09 4.62 -11.30
N GLY A 729 36.39 3.92 -12.20
CA GLY A 729 34.97 3.60 -12.06
C GLY A 729 34.63 2.59 -10.96
N LEU A 730 35.60 1.81 -10.47
CA LEU A 730 35.38 0.68 -9.55
C LEU A 730 34.72 1.09 -8.24
N LYS A 731 35.01 2.29 -7.71
CA LYS A 731 34.40 2.78 -6.46
C LYS A 731 32.89 2.95 -6.59
N ILE A 732 32.41 3.40 -7.75
CA ILE A 732 30.98 3.54 -8.03
C ILE A 732 30.33 2.17 -8.08
N CYS A 733 30.97 1.21 -8.76
CA CYS A 733 30.49 -0.18 -8.81
C CYS A 733 30.39 -0.81 -7.42
N GLN A 734 31.40 -0.59 -6.57
CA GLN A 734 31.43 -1.07 -5.18
C GLN A 734 30.33 -0.42 -4.34
N LEU A 735 30.13 0.91 -4.46
CA LEU A 735 29.07 1.61 -3.75
C LEU A 735 27.68 1.08 -4.14
N TYR A 736 27.46 0.88 -5.44
CA TYR A 736 26.21 0.31 -5.94
C TYR A 736 26.01 -1.13 -5.47
N GLY A 737 27.06 -1.96 -5.48
CA GLY A 737 27.06 -3.30 -4.91
C GLY A 737 26.83 -3.33 -3.38
N PHE A 738 27.19 -2.27 -2.67
CA PHE A 738 27.01 -2.15 -1.22
C PHE A 738 25.63 -1.62 -0.80
N ARG A 739 25.05 -0.64 -1.51
CA ARG A 739 23.81 0.06 -1.13
C ARG A 739 22.56 -0.59 -1.75
N PRO A 740 21.78 -1.41 -1.01
CA PRO A 740 20.59 -2.05 -1.56
C PRO A 740 19.50 -1.04 -1.92
N ASP A 741 19.43 0.07 -1.18
CA ASP A 741 18.53 1.19 -1.46
C ASP A 741 18.89 1.92 -2.75
N LEU A 742 20.18 2.04 -3.07
CA LEU A 742 20.64 2.61 -4.34
C LEU A 742 20.29 1.69 -5.52
N ARG A 743 20.45 0.37 -5.35
CA ARG A 743 20.03 -0.63 -6.35
C ARG A 743 18.54 -0.66 -6.57
N ALA A 744 17.75 -0.45 -5.51
CA ALA A 744 16.30 -0.36 -5.62
C ALA A 744 15.87 0.93 -6.34
N ALA A 745 16.55 2.05 -6.10
CA ALA A 745 16.25 3.33 -6.73
C ALA A 745 16.69 3.40 -8.20
N TYR A 746 17.83 2.80 -8.55
CA TYR A 746 18.43 2.88 -9.89
C TYR A 746 18.76 1.50 -10.45
N PRO A 747 17.78 0.60 -10.63
CA PRO A 747 18.06 -0.82 -10.90
C PRO A 747 18.78 -1.09 -12.22
N ALA A 748 18.64 -0.18 -13.19
CA ALA A 748 19.29 -0.23 -14.50
C ALA A 748 20.53 0.70 -14.59
N ALA A 749 21.16 1.06 -13.46
CA ALA A 749 22.25 2.04 -13.41
C ALA A 749 23.44 1.76 -14.35
N PHE A 750 23.67 0.49 -14.70
CA PHE A 750 24.76 0.03 -15.58
C PHE A 750 24.30 -0.17 -17.03
N LEU A 751 23.00 -0.02 -17.30
CA LEU A 751 22.44 -0.15 -18.64
C LEU A 751 22.24 1.25 -19.25
N PRO A 752 22.37 1.40 -20.59
CA PRO A 752 22.34 2.70 -21.26
C PRO A 752 21.14 3.61 -20.92
N THR A 753 19.97 3.04 -20.64
CA THR A 753 18.76 3.79 -20.32
C THR A 753 18.62 4.19 -18.85
N GLY A 754 19.38 3.56 -17.95
CA GLY A 754 19.43 3.97 -16.53
C GLY A 754 20.53 4.99 -16.23
N HIS A 755 21.42 5.25 -17.20
CA HIS A 755 22.54 6.16 -17.07
C HIS A 755 22.14 7.58 -16.66
N ARG A 756 21.07 8.15 -17.24
CA ARG A 756 20.61 9.51 -16.95
C ARG A 756 20.26 9.69 -15.47
N ALA A 757 19.30 8.91 -14.98
CA ALA A 757 18.84 9.01 -13.59
C ALA A 757 19.98 8.76 -12.59
N PHE A 758 20.87 7.81 -12.88
CA PHE A 758 22.00 7.51 -12.02
C PHE A 758 23.08 8.60 -12.05
N LEU A 759 23.34 9.21 -13.21
CA LEU A 759 24.23 10.37 -13.34
C LEU A 759 23.75 11.53 -12.46
N HIS A 760 22.45 11.86 -12.51
CA HIS A 760 21.89 12.94 -11.70
C HIS A 760 22.14 12.69 -10.21
N TRP A 761 21.92 11.45 -9.75
CA TRP A 761 22.20 11.07 -8.38
C TRP A 761 23.70 11.18 -8.04
N LEU A 762 24.59 10.71 -8.91
CA LEU A 762 26.03 10.79 -8.70
C LEU A 762 26.50 12.25 -8.59
N LEU A 763 25.97 13.16 -9.42
CA LEU A 763 26.36 14.57 -9.42
C LEU A 763 25.83 15.35 -8.21
N ILE A 764 24.59 15.07 -7.77
CA ILE A 764 23.95 15.78 -6.65
C ILE A 764 24.35 15.16 -5.31
N LYS A 765 24.18 13.85 -5.16
CA LYS A 765 24.38 13.13 -3.89
C LYS A 765 25.73 12.44 -3.84
N GLY A 766 26.13 11.76 -4.92
CA GLY A 766 27.40 11.04 -4.98
C GLY A 766 28.61 11.94 -4.69
N ARG A 767 28.70 13.12 -5.30
CA ARG A 767 29.78 14.07 -5.04
C ARG A 767 29.77 14.62 -3.61
N GLN A 768 28.59 14.96 -3.09
CA GLN A 768 28.46 15.55 -1.75
C GLN A 768 28.78 14.54 -0.64
N GLU A 769 28.27 13.32 -0.77
CA GLU A 769 28.36 12.29 0.28
C GLU A 769 29.62 11.42 0.15
N TYR A 770 30.09 11.16 -1.09
CA TYR A 770 31.16 10.19 -1.38
C TYR A 770 32.38 10.79 -2.07
N GLN A 771 32.38 12.09 -2.39
CA GLN A 771 33.52 12.81 -2.98
C GLN A 771 34.01 12.18 -4.30
N PHE A 772 33.09 11.64 -5.11
CA PHE A 772 33.44 11.13 -6.44
C PHE A 772 34.00 12.23 -7.34
N ARG A 773 35.06 11.89 -8.07
CA ARG A 773 35.67 12.78 -9.07
C ARG A 773 35.03 12.59 -10.43
N ASP A 774 35.15 13.60 -11.28
CA ASP A 774 34.54 13.59 -12.60
C ASP A 774 35.12 12.47 -13.48
N GLU A 775 36.42 12.20 -13.38
CA GLU A 775 37.08 11.12 -14.10
C GLU A 775 36.57 9.74 -13.66
N GLU A 776 36.18 9.57 -12.39
CA GLU A 776 35.62 8.32 -11.88
C GLU A 776 34.21 8.08 -12.44
N ILE A 777 33.39 9.14 -12.51
CA ILE A 777 32.04 9.11 -13.09
C ILE A 777 32.13 8.86 -14.62
N TRP A 778 33.00 9.58 -15.33
CA TRP A 778 33.22 9.40 -16.77
C TRP A 778 33.71 8.00 -17.11
N TRP A 779 34.67 7.48 -16.35
CA TRP A 779 35.21 6.14 -16.57
C TRP A 779 34.13 5.09 -16.38
N PHE A 780 33.35 5.17 -15.30
CA PHE A 780 32.25 4.25 -15.02
C PHE A 780 31.28 4.14 -16.21
N PHE A 781 30.79 5.27 -16.70
CA PHE A 781 29.78 5.26 -17.76
C PHE A 781 30.32 4.89 -19.15
N LEU A 782 31.55 5.30 -19.48
CA LEU A 782 32.18 4.88 -20.74
C LEU A 782 32.49 3.39 -20.74
N GLU A 783 32.97 2.84 -19.62
CA GLU A 783 33.25 1.41 -19.48
C GLU A 783 31.96 0.58 -19.53
N ALA A 784 30.89 1.02 -18.86
CA ALA A 784 29.58 0.36 -18.93
C ALA A 784 28.99 0.37 -20.36
N ALA A 785 29.30 1.40 -21.14
CA ALA A 785 28.84 1.51 -22.53
C ALA A 785 29.60 0.62 -23.53
N GLU A 786 30.79 0.11 -23.18
CA GLU A 786 31.57 -0.78 -24.06
C GLU A 786 30.94 -2.17 -24.21
N ASP A 787 30.31 -2.67 -23.15
CA ASP A 787 29.77 -4.03 -23.10
C ASP A 787 28.48 -4.14 -22.28
N PRO A 788 27.34 -3.67 -22.82
CA PRO A 788 26.05 -3.75 -22.14
C PRO A 788 25.64 -5.17 -21.74
N ALA A 789 26.13 -6.20 -22.45
CA ALA A 789 25.83 -7.59 -22.17
C ALA A 789 26.56 -8.11 -20.93
N ARG A 790 27.83 -7.72 -20.72
CA ARG A 790 28.52 -7.95 -19.44
C ARG A 790 27.84 -7.21 -18.30
N GLU A 791 27.46 -5.96 -18.53
CA GLU A 791 26.84 -5.14 -17.47
C GLU A 791 25.45 -5.64 -17.06
N PHE A 792 24.67 -6.19 -18.01
CA PHE A 792 23.44 -6.89 -17.71
C PHE A 792 23.68 -8.09 -16.77
N GLU A 793 24.63 -8.97 -17.09
CA GLU A 793 24.94 -10.14 -16.26
C GLU A 793 25.42 -9.74 -14.86
N PHE A 794 26.33 -8.76 -14.78
CA PHE A 794 26.78 -8.21 -13.51
C PHE A 794 25.60 -7.67 -12.68
N THR A 795 24.74 -6.85 -13.30
CA THR A 795 23.57 -6.27 -12.66
C THR A 795 22.61 -7.34 -12.17
N TYR A 796 22.31 -8.35 -13.00
CA TYR A 796 21.45 -9.46 -12.64
C TYR A 796 21.99 -10.22 -11.42
N HIS A 797 23.29 -10.49 -11.36
CA HIS A 797 23.90 -11.22 -10.24
C HIS A 797 23.90 -10.47 -8.91
N ILE A 798 23.84 -9.13 -8.91
CA ILE A 798 23.77 -8.32 -7.68
C ILE A 798 22.35 -7.85 -7.33
N GLN A 799 21.41 -7.91 -8.28
CA GLN A 799 19.99 -7.57 -8.11
C GLN A 799 19.19 -8.79 -7.61
N GLN A 800 19.03 -8.88 -6.29
CA GLN A 800 18.24 -9.98 -5.69
C GLN A 800 16.80 -9.99 -6.17
N ASP A 801 16.20 -8.82 -6.40
CA ASP A 801 14.81 -8.74 -6.85
C ASP A 801 14.65 -9.21 -8.30
N TRP A 802 15.65 -8.97 -9.16
CA TRP A 802 15.64 -9.51 -10.53
C TRP A 802 15.76 -11.03 -10.51
N GLN A 803 16.65 -11.59 -9.69
CA GLN A 803 16.79 -13.05 -9.54
C GLN A 803 15.53 -13.70 -8.97
N ARG A 804 14.82 -13.03 -8.06
CA ARG A 804 13.55 -13.54 -7.52
C ARG A 804 12.44 -13.54 -8.57
N ASN A 805 12.32 -12.46 -9.34
CA ASN A 805 11.27 -12.30 -10.34
C ASN A 805 11.54 -13.07 -11.64
N PHE A 806 12.82 -13.22 -12.00
CA PHE A 806 13.30 -13.84 -13.23
C PHE A 806 14.43 -14.85 -12.96
N PRO A 807 14.18 -15.94 -12.22
CA PRO A 807 15.25 -16.81 -11.69
C PRO A 807 16.14 -17.48 -12.74
N ALA A 808 15.66 -17.68 -13.97
CA ALA A 808 16.43 -18.28 -15.06
C ALA A 808 17.00 -17.25 -16.06
N ALA A 809 17.00 -15.94 -15.73
CA ALA A 809 17.35 -14.85 -16.65
C ALA A 809 18.81 -14.87 -17.16
N SER A 810 19.74 -15.45 -16.39
CA SER A 810 21.12 -15.66 -16.82
C SER A 810 21.29 -16.78 -17.85
N THR A 811 20.21 -17.47 -18.24
CA THR A 811 20.23 -18.58 -19.21
C THR A 811 19.28 -18.28 -20.37
N ALA A 812 19.46 -18.99 -21.49
CA ALA A 812 18.55 -18.91 -22.64
C ALA A 812 17.07 -19.15 -22.26
N PHE A 813 16.78 -19.91 -21.21
CA PHE A 813 15.43 -20.30 -20.80
C PHE A 813 14.64 -19.19 -20.06
N GLY A 814 15.29 -18.12 -19.61
CA GLY A 814 14.61 -17.04 -18.90
C GLY A 814 14.99 -15.63 -19.37
N ARG A 815 15.99 -15.52 -20.25
CA ARG A 815 16.55 -14.24 -20.69
C ARG A 815 15.54 -13.39 -21.45
N ASP A 816 14.76 -13.97 -22.35
CA ASP A 816 13.77 -13.20 -23.12
C ASP A 816 12.71 -12.53 -22.23
N ARG A 817 12.36 -13.17 -21.11
CA ARG A 817 11.36 -12.62 -20.18
C ARG A 817 11.88 -11.37 -19.49
N ILE A 818 13.10 -11.41 -18.95
CA ILE A 818 13.70 -10.23 -18.30
C ILE A 818 14.05 -9.14 -19.32
N LEU A 819 14.47 -9.50 -20.54
CA LEU A 819 14.74 -8.50 -21.59
C LEU A 819 13.46 -7.85 -22.08
N SER A 820 12.37 -8.60 -22.22
CA SER A 820 11.03 -8.05 -22.51
C SER A 820 10.54 -7.14 -21.39
N TRP A 821 10.84 -7.49 -20.14
CA TRP A 821 10.56 -6.63 -18.98
C TRP A 821 11.42 -5.36 -19.04
N LEU A 822 12.75 -5.45 -19.19
CA LEU A 822 13.66 -4.30 -19.33
C LEU A 822 13.30 -3.40 -20.52
N LYS A 823 12.89 -3.98 -21.65
CA LYS A 823 12.42 -3.23 -22.83
C LYS A 823 11.19 -2.40 -22.48
N ARG A 824 10.19 -2.99 -21.82
CA ARG A 824 8.95 -2.28 -21.45
C ARG A 824 9.19 -1.26 -20.32
N ARG A 825 9.89 -1.68 -19.27
CA ARG A 825 10.03 -0.98 -17.99
C ARG A 825 11.19 0.01 -17.95
N HIS A 826 12.25 -0.26 -18.70
CA HIS A 826 13.47 0.55 -18.77
C HIS A 826 13.77 1.02 -20.20
N ARG A 827 12.85 0.85 -21.16
CA ARG A 827 12.99 1.27 -22.57
C ARG A 827 14.30 0.83 -23.22
N LEU A 828 14.82 -0.34 -22.80
CA LEU A 828 16.08 -0.86 -23.30
C LEU A 828 16.03 -0.99 -24.83
N ASP A 829 17.07 -0.49 -25.50
CA ASP A 829 17.18 -0.43 -26.96
C ASP A 829 17.22 -1.85 -27.58
N ASN A 830 16.64 -2.01 -28.77
CA ASN A 830 16.65 -3.30 -29.48
C ASN A 830 18.07 -3.80 -29.76
N GLN A 831 19.01 -2.92 -30.11
CA GLN A 831 20.39 -3.30 -30.34
C GLN A 831 21.04 -3.86 -29.06
N VAL A 832 20.77 -3.24 -27.92
CA VAL A 832 21.30 -3.70 -26.62
C VAL A 832 20.68 -5.05 -26.24
N ILE A 833 19.39 -5.25 -26.53
CA ILE A 833 18.71 -6.54 -26.34
C ILE A 833 19.34 -7.62 -27.20
N GLU A 834 19.59 -7.35 -28.48
CA GLU A 834 20.26 -8.27 -29.41
C GLU A 834 21.69 -8.59 -28.93
N ASP A 835 22.45 -7.60 -28.46
CA ASP A 835 23.79 -7.77 -27.92
C ASP A 835 23.76 -8.71 -26.68
N ILE A 836 22.81 -8.52 -25.77
CA ILE A 836 22.62 -9.39 -24.60
C ILE A 836 22.19 -10.80 -25.01
N GLN A 837 21.29 -10.93 -25.99
CA GLN A 837 20.81 -12.23 -26.49
C GLN A 837 21.91 -13.02 -27.20
N SER A 838 22.80 -12.34 -27.94
CA SER A 838 23.85 -12.99 -28.71
C SER A 838 24.82 -13.82 -27.85
N ARG A 839 24.94 -13.52 -26.55
CA ARG A 839 25.76 -14.29 -25.60
C ARG A 839 25.18 -15.65 -25.21
N THR A 840 23.94 -15.93 -25.59
CA THR A 840 23.23 -17.20 -25.35
C THR A 840 22.96 -18.01 -26.62
N ASN A 841 23.69 -17.71 -27.71
CA ASN A 841 23.55 -18.39 -29.01
C ASN A 841 23.96 -19.87 -29.02
N THR A 842 24.30 -20.46 -27.88
CA THR A 842 24.45 -21.92 -27.71
C THR A 842 23.99 -22.32 -26.32
N ILE A 843 23.13 -23.33 -26.22
CA ILE A 843 22.66 -23.86 -24.94
C ILE A 843 23.62 -24.95 -24.47
N THR A 844 24.29 -24.71 -23.35
CA THR A 844 25.21 -25.65 -22.71
C THR A 844 24.52 -26.49 -21.64
N ILE A 845 25.15 -27.59 -21.21
CA ILE A 845 24.65 -28.39 -20.08
C ILE A 845 24.62 -27.60 -18.76
N GLU A 846 25.48 -26.59 -18.62
CA GLU A 846 25.50 -25.70 -17.45
C GLU A 846 24.29 -24.75 -17.46
N ASP A 847 23.86 -24.25 -18.63
CA ASP A 847 22.63 -23.45 -18.74
C ASP A 847 21.41 -24.26 -18.32
N ILE A 848 21.32 -25.52 -18.75
CA ILE A 848 20.22 -26.43 -18.37
C ILE A 848 20.26 -26.68 -16.85
N ARG A 849 21.45 -26.83 -16.27
CA ARG A 849 21.64 -27.03 -14.83
C ARG A 849 21.19 -25.80 -14.04
N VAL A 850 21.65 -24.62 -14.42
CA VAL A 850 21.25 -23.35 -13.79
C VAL A 850 19.74 -23.18 -13.90
N ALA A 851 19.14 -23.42 -15.07
CA ALA A 851 17.70 -23.35 -15.27
C ALA A 851 16.94 -24.37 -14.41
N TYR A 852 17.39 -25.62 -14.32
CA TYR A 852 16.80 -26.66 -13.48
C TYR A 852 16.77 -26.27 -12.00
N TRP A 853 17.87 -25.73 -11.47
CA TRP A 853 17.93 -25.25 -10.09
C TRP A 853 17.19 -23.93 -9.86
N SER A 854 16.88 -23.20 -10.93
CA SER A 854 16.16 -21.92 -10.89
C SER A 854 14.65 -22.06 -11.08
N LEU A 855 14.18 -23.09 -11.81
CA LEU A 855 12.78 -23.30 -12.18
C LEU A 855 12.14 -24.44 -11.36
N PRO A 856 11.25 -24.14 -10.38
CA PRO A 856 10.60 -25.16 -9.56
C PRO A 856 9.81 -26.20 -10.36
N PHE A 857 9.17 -25.78 -11.45
CA PHE A 857 8.42 -26.68 -12.34
C PHE A 857 9.30 -27.79 -12.93
N TRP A 858 10.54 -27.49 -13.33
CA TRP A 858 11.46 -28.49 -13.88
C TRP A 858 11.84 -29.52 -12.83
N ARG A 859 12.08 -29.08 -11.58
CA ARG A 859 12.36 -30.00 -10.47
C ARG A 859 11.15 -30.85 -10.09
N SER A 860 9.94 -30.30 -10.22
CA SER A 860 8.72 -31.07 -9.98
C SER A 860 8.49 -32.12 -11.07
N LYS A 861 8.83 -31.80 -12.33
CA LYS A 861 8.62 -32.70 -13.48
C LYS A 861 9.74 -33.74 -13.62
N PHE A 862 10.99 -33.37 -13.29
CA PHE A 862 12.19 -34.21 -13.40
C PHE A 862 12.97 -34.24 -12.07
N PRO A 863 12.41 -34.78 -10.98
CA PRO A 863 12.96 -34.63 -9.62
C PRO A 863 14.37 -35.20 -9.43
N SER A 864 14.76 -36.19 -10.24
CA SER A 864 16.08 -36.84 -10.19
C SER A 864 17.09 -36.30 -11.22
N ALA A 865 16.75 -35.30 -12.05
CA ALA A 865 17.69 -34.74 -13.00
C ALA A 865 18.92 -34.12 -12.28
N PHE A 866 20.09 -34.27 -12.88
CA PHE A 866 21.43 -33.98 -12.35
C PHE A 866 21.86 -34.79 -11.11
N ARG A 867 21.02 -35.72 -10.64
CA ARG A 867 21.38 -36.76 -9.65
C ARG A 867 21.52 -38.13 -10.30
N GLU A 868 20.64 -38.40 -11.26
CA GLU A 868 20.59 -39.64 -12.05
C GLU A 868 20.77 -39.31 -13.54
N GLU A 869 21.57 -40.11 -14.23
CA GLU A 869 21.91 -39.92 -15.65
C GLU A 869 20.67 -40.02 -16.54
N MET A 870 19.86 -41.07 -16.37
CA MET A 870 18.61 -41.27 -17.12
C MET A 870 17.61 -40.13 -16.93
N ALA A 871 17.38 -39.68 -15.70
CA ALA A 871 16.48 -38.55 -15.44
C ALA A 871 16.99 -37.23 -16.04
N THR A 872 18.31 -37.07 -16.17
CA THR A 872 18.90 -35.91 -16.84
C THR A 872 18.71 -35.99 -18.35
N LEU A 873 18.86 -37.18 -18.93
CA LEU A 873 18.57 -37.42 -20.34
C LEU A 873 17.08 -37.19 -20.65
N ASP A 874 16.16 -37.59 -19.78
CA ASP A 874 14.73 -37.33 -19.93
C ASP A 874 14.42 -35.82 -19.96
N LEU A 875 15.06 -35.04 -19.08
CA LEU A 875 14.96 -33.58 -19.11
C LEU A 875 15.48 -33.01 -20.44
N VAL A 876 16.68 -33.40 -20.87
CA VAL A 876 17.30 -32.91 -22.12
C VAL A 876 16.46 -33.31 -23.34
N ASN A 877 15.91 -34.51 -23.36
CA ASN A 877 15.04 -34.98 -24.44
C ASN A 877 13.70 -34.24 -24.45
N TRP A 878 13.10 -33.98 -23.28
CA TRP A 878 11.88 -33.17 -23.18
C TRP A 878 12.07 -31.75 -23.72
N LEU A 879 13.25 -31.14 -23.50
CA LEU A 879 13.60 -29.85 -24.10
C LEU A 879 13.68 -29.90 -25.63
N ARG A 880 13.69 -31.08 -26.27
CA ARG A 880 13.66 -31.20 -27.74
C ARG A 880 12.25 -31.48 -28.28
N THR A 881 11.25 -31.60 -27.41
CA THR A 881 9.87 -31.91 -27.82
C THR A 881 9.03 -30.66 -28.01
N GLU A 882 8.03 -30.73 -28.90
CA GLU A 882 6.99 -29.70 -29.07
C GLU A 882 6.15 -29.49 -27.78
N HIS A 883 6.23 -30.42 -26.82
CA HIS A 883 5.60 -30.33 -25.51
C HIS A 883 6.39 -29.48 -24.50
N CYS A 884 7.54 -28.90 -24.87
CA CYS A 884 8.20 -27.89 -24.06
C CYS A 884 7.50 -26.55 -24.25
N THR A 885 6.80 -26.08 -23.22
CA THR A 885 6.04 -24.81 -23.24
C THR A 885 6.90 -23.57 -23.04
N MET A 886 8.23 -23.72 -22.92
CA MET A 886 9.16 -22.62 -22.77
C MET A 886 9.67 -22.19 -24.16
N PRO A 887 9.88 -20.88 -24.41
CA PRO A 887 10.57 -20.44 -25.61
C PRO A 887 11.99 -21.02 -25.56
N ILE A 888 12.24 -22.05 -26.35
CA ILE A 888 13.60 -22.50 -26.64
C ILE A 888 13.98 -21.72 -27.89
N PRO A 889 14.99 -20.85 -27.83
CA PRO A 889 15.51 -20.21 -29.03
C PRO A 889 15.79 -21.29 -30.10
N GLU A 890 15.72 -20.98 -31.39
CA GLU A 890 16.14 -21.88 -32.49
C GLU A 890 17.67 -22.08 -32.48
N VAL A 891 18.22 -22.46 -31.34
CA VAL A 891 19.63 -22.51 -31.01
C VAL A 891 19.99 -23.97 -30.75
N PRO A 892 21.01 -24.52 -31.43
CA PRO A 892 21.41 -25.89 -31.23
C PRO A 892 21.90 -26.11 -29.79
N LEU A 893 21.38 -27.15 -29.15
CA LEU A 893 21.96 -27.74 -27.94
C LEU A 893 23.37 -28.25 -28.28
N SER A 894 24.42 -27.62 -27.74
CA SER A 894 25.81 -28.02 -28.03
C SER A 894 26.24 -29.28 -27.29
N CYS A 895 25.41 -29.80 -26.39
CA CYS A 895 25.70 -31.02 -25.66
C CYS A 895 25.58 -32.25 -26.58
N SER A 896 26.71 -32.87 -26.92
CA SER A 896 26.69 -34.25 -27.41
C SER A 896 26.38 -35.19 -26.25
N MET A 897 25.73 -36.33 -26.56
CA MET A 897 25.44 -37.40 -25.59
C MET A 897 26.71 -38.02 -24.97
N ASP A 898 27.89 -37.66 -25.46
CA ASP A 898 29.19 -38.19 -25.06
C ASP A 898 29.94 -37.30 -24.05
N GLN A 899 29.40 -36.13 -23.67
CA GLN A 899 29.98 -35.32 -22.61
C GLN A 899 29.52 -35.84 -21.24
N PRO A 900 30.42 -36.17 -20.31
CA PRO A 900 30.02 -36.64 -18.99
C PRO A 900 29.18 -35.57 -18.30
N VAL A 901 27.92 -35.91 -18.02
CA VAL A 901 26.96 -35.08 -17.25
C VAL A 901 27.51 -34.76 -15.85
N HIS A 902 28.46 -35.57 -15.38
CA HIS A 902 29.26 -35.35 -14.19
C HIS A 902 30.58 -34.62 -14.52
N GLN A 903 30.68 -33.35 -14.14
CA GLN A 903 31.93 -32.58 -14.17
C GLN A 903 32.66 -32.64 -12.81
N LYS A 904 33.99 -32.44 -12.87
CA LYS A 904 34.91 -32.33 -11.72
C LYS A 904 34.36 -31.45 -10.61
N LEU A 905 34.56 -31.88 -9.36
CA LEU A 905 34.28 -31.10 -8.15
C LEU A 905 34.96 -29.72 -8.23
N GLY A 906 34.17 -28.65 -8.18
CA GLY A 906 34.65 -27.27 -8.01
C GLY A 906 34.58 -26.81 -6.55
N MET A 907 35.04 -25.59 -6.27
CA MET A 907 34.96 -24.98 -4.93
C MET A 907 33.98 -23.81 -4.90
N ASN A 908 33.05 -23.83 -3.95
CA ASN A 908 32.26 -22.64 -3.58
C ASN A 908 33.06 -21.84 -2.55
N VAL A 909 33.42 -20.60 -2.87
CA VAL A 909 34.08 -19.68 -1.95
C VAL A 909 33.05 -18.69 -1.43
N LEU A 910 32.74 -18.77 -0.14
CA LEU A 910 31.89 -17.81 0.55
C LEU A 910 32.76 -16.82 1.33
N ALA A 911 32.78 -15.54 0.93
CA ALA A 911 33.64 -14.53 1.55
C ALA A 911 33.08 -13.11 1.34
N HIS A 912 33.78 -12.08 1.85
CA HIS A 912 33.44 -10.68 1.59
C HIS A 912 34.05 -10.23 0.26
N PHE A 913 33.31 -10.35 -0.83
CA PHE A 913 33.73 -9.92 -2.16
C PHE A 913 33.28 -8.49 -2.50
N CYS A 914 32.22 -8.00 -1.85
CA CYS A 914 31.63 -6.68 -2.14
C CYS A 914 32.11 -5.56 -1.20
N TYR A 915 32.92 -5.88 -0.17
CA TYR A 915 33.33 -4.92 0.87
C TYR A 915 34.81 -4.58 0.76
N PRO A 916 35.21 -3.30 0.55
CA PRO A 916 36.61 -2.92 0.56
C PRO A 916 37.22 -3.17 1.95
N SER A 917 37.99 -4.25 2.06
CA SER A 917 38.56 -4.73 3.32
C SER A 917 39.77 -5.63 3.07
N GLY A 918 40.59 -5.84 4.10
CA GLY A 918 41.65 -6.85 4.04
C GLY A 918 41.10 -8.26 3.80
N LEU A 919 39.86 -8.54 4.24
CA LEU A 919 39.18 -9.82 4.02
C LEU A 919 38.84 -10.04 2.54
N GLN A 920 38.45 -8.99 1.82
CA GLN A 920 38.19 -9.04 0.38
C GLN A 920 39.45 -9.33 -0.41
N GLN A 921 40.58 -8.71 -0.05
CA GLN A 921 41.86 -8.97 -0.70
C GLN A 921 42.32 -10.41 -0.48
N SER A 922 42.15 -10.95 0.74
CA SER A 922 42.42 -12.35 1.05
C SER A 922 41.52 -13.30 0.25
N ALA A 923 40.23 -12.97 0.12
CA ALA A 923 39.27 -13.75 -0.66
C ALA A 923 39.65 -13.79 -2.15
N TRP A 924 39.95 -12.64 -2.76
CA TRP A 924 40.39 -12.60 -4.15
C TRP A 924 41.75 -13.29 -4.37
N SER A 925 42.65 -13.26 -3.39
CA SER A 925 43.92 -13.98 -3.47
C SER A 925 43.70 -15.49 -3.48
N LEU A 926 42.77 -16.01 -2.65
CA LEU A 926 42.37 -17.41 -2.66
C LEU A 926 41.75 -17.80 -4.01
N VAL A 927 40.81 -17.01 -4.50
CA VAL A 927 40.14 -17.22 -5.79
C VAL A 927 41.15 -17.30 -6.93
N ARG A 928 42.06 -16.32 -7.03
CA ARG A 928 43.13 -16.31 -8.05
C ARG A 928 44.02 -17.54 -7.95
N SER A 929 44.33 -18.00 -6.74
CA SER A 929 45.14 -19.20 -6.54
C SER A 929 44.42 -20.46 -7.05
N LEU A 930 43.12 -20.58 -6.80
CA LEU A 930 42.28 -21.67 -7.30
C LEU A 930 42.14 -21.64 -8.82
N GLU A 931 41.96 -20.46 -9.41
CA GLU A 931 41.89 -20.25 -10.85
C GLU A 931 43.22 -20.58 -11.56
N MET A 932 44.36 -20.22 -10.97
CA MET A 932 45.69 -20.57 -11.48
C MET A 932 45.90 -22.09 -11.56
N GLU A 933 45.34 -22.83 -10.60
CA GLU A 933 45.34 -24.31 -10.58
C GLU A 933 44.22 -24.93 -11.44
N ARG A 934 43.51 -24.11 -12.23
CA ARG A 934 42.37 -24.52 -13.08
C ARG A 934 41.26 -25.23 -12.30
N ILE A 935 41.08 -24.89 -11.01
CA ILE A 935 39.97 -25.36 -10.19
C ILE A 935 38.76 -24.45 -10.48
N PRO A 936 37.61 -25.01 -10.94
CA PRO A 936 36.40 -24.22 -11.11
C PRO A 936 35.94 -23.64 -9.76
N VAL A 937 35.74 -22.33 -9.70
CA VAL A 937 35.30 -21.63 -8.49
C VAL A 937 33.97 -20.93 -8.71
N SER A 938 33.11 -20.99 -7.70
CA SER A 938 31.89 -20.20 -7.61
C SER A 938 31.99 -19.28 -6.39
N LEU A 939 31.72 -18.00 -6.57
CA LEU A 939 31.88 -16.99 -5.53
C LEU A 939 30.52 -16.62 -4.94
N ARG A 940 30.42 -16.55 -3.62
CA ARG A 940 29.24 -15.99 -2.94
C ARG A 940 29.67 -14.95 -1.92
N ASP A 941 29.13 -13.75 -2.05
CA ASP A 941 29.35 -12.68 -1.08
C ASP A 941 28.60 -12.96 0.23
N ILE A 942 29.26 -12.73 1.36
CA ILE A 942 28.66 -12.74 2.69
C ILE A 942 28.40 -11.28 3.08
N PRO A 943 27.15 -10.87 3.31
CA PRO A 943 26.87 -9.52 3.76
C PRO A 943 27.46 -9.26 5.15
N ALA A 944 28.24 -8.19 5.31
CA ALA A 944 28.55 -7.65 6.63
C ALA A 944 27.35 -6.85 7.13
N HIS A 945 26.63 -7.37 8.13
CA HIS A 945 25.61 -6.62 8.85
C HIS A 945 26.29 -5.59 9.77
N TYR A 946 26.55 -4.38 9.27
CA TYR A 946 26.86 -3.24 10.12
C TYR A 946 25.56 -2.61 10.64
N HIS A 947 25.30 -2.76 11.94
CA HIS A 947 24.33 -1.91 12.63
C HIS A 947 24.93 -0.50 12.75
N MET A 948 24.49 0.46 11.93
CA MET A 948 24.83 1.89 12.05
C MET A 948 24.16 2.57 13.26
N TYR A 949 24.29 2.00 14.46
CA TYR A 949 23.84 2.63 15.71
C TYR A 949 24.80 2.54 16.89
N ASP A 950 26.00 1.98 16.72
CA ASP A 950 27.05 2.03 17.74
C ASP A 950 28.29 2.72 17.17
N PHE A 951 28.26 4.06 17.05
CA PHE A 951 29.38 4.98 17.27
C PHE A 951 28.86 6.41 17.47
#